data_AF-A0A812LSW0-F1
#
_entry.id   AF-A0A812LSW0-F1
#
_cell.length_a   1.000
_cell.length_b   1.000
_cell.length_c   1.000
_cell.angle_alpha   90.00
_cell.angle_beta   90.00
_cell.angle_gamma   90.00
#
_symmetry.space_group_name_H-M   'P 1'
#
loop_
_entity.id
_entity.type
_entity.pdbx_description
1 polymer ?
#
loop_
_entity_poly.entity_id
_entity_poly.type
_entity_poly.pdbx_seq_one_letter_code
_entity_poly.pdbx_strand_id
1 'polypeptide(L)'
;MLSVDLSLAFDRVGHQYLNDALRFLGVEPDTIALIILSIHRAKYHVQHGQQASNFNICNGIRQGCTLSPLLWVCLTHYMMHRFELKAGREARESLILFADDFLAKFILHDMQDVHALTMHVRALFETLEEANMTANPEKSKLHIKAVGVPMKKWLRARTVTHKGAKCLIIRTPFTALFLPLCDSLTYLGAVVSYGAYEDQTAEHRVRSAQANVARLAKHLFTQHGISLRVRLRLFLTCVRSSLLYGITSVGTTSKSLSVLQRFEAKHVRRLARSPVHMTLELTQDLYQRLQIPTLHEALKSRATNSLESCEKPFLYPGRHTVTAWLHQKLHDLTECIQLTQTSLAKVTPDGTRTDGVPCPVCGIYFNDQHAMRAHATQRHAMIFTTQLTTDAGRNIDPRSRMTEPTQAELEIAAQFASAMPALAAAKSARRADSDAPAERSKLMLKHEDILAAYQAVTQTWQTKKRDSPESLTQSLRVTLLTALFMELRERMNMALKEDKRATLSKHSWLSESDPATWSYQKWDPATETVVVDAGKVGLQHKDALHIIQRVLQLIPETILIQKFHSTRPQAAEYKSNVLPFMLMVSNRGPLAQELYELFQKLSDLSAMRLIGSRIRPHRQRRQPLAVTLEQLTSGLLQAASQSNRKDEDL
;
A
#
# COMPACT_ATOMS: atom_id res chain seq x y z
N MET A 1 -22.61 2.19 8.17
CA MET A 1 -22.64 2.04 6.70
C MET A 1 -22.24 0.64 6.33
N LEU A 2 -23.04 -0.01 5.48
CA LEU A 2 -22.80 -1.35 4.97
C LEU A 2 -22.56 -1.25 3.46
N SER A 3 -21.38 -1.67 2.99
CA SER A 3 -21.12 -1.90 1.57
C SER A 3 -21.33 -3.38 1.27
N VAL A 4 -22.17 -3.68 0.28
CA VAL A 4 -22.49 -5.04 -0.14
C VAL A 4 -21.68 -5.40 -1.39
N ASP A 5 -20.99 -6.54 -1.34
CA ASP A 5 -20.21 -7.07 -2.45
C ASP A 5 -21.05 -8.08 -3.24
N LEU A 6 -21.44 -7.74 -4.47
CA LEU A 6 -22.18 -8.64 -5.37
C LEU A 6 -21.21 -9.48 -6.19
N SER A 7 -21.47 -10.79 -6.27
CA SER A 7 -20.68 -11.70 -7.10
C SER A 7 -21.21 -11.74 -8.52
N LEU A 8 -20.40 -11.28 -9.49
CA LEU A 8 -20.69 -11.35 -10.93
C LEU A 8 -22.06 -10.75 -11.28
N ALA A 9 -22.29 -9.51 -10.85
CA ALA A 9 -23.59 -8.85 -10.84
C ALA A 9 -24.34 -8.92 -12.19
N PHE A 10 -23.70 -8.50 -13.28
CA PHE A 10 -24.30 -8.52 -14.63
C PHE A 10 -24.51 -9.95 -15.15
N ASP A 11 -23.60 -10.87 -14.83
CA ASP A 11 -23.63 -12.25 -15.34
C ASP A 11 -24.67 -13.13 -14.62
N ARG A 12 -25.14 -12.71 -13.44
CA ARG A 12 -26.14 -13.42 -12.63
C ARG A 12 -27.56 -12.89 -12.73
N VAL A 13 -27.80 -11.88 -13.58
CA VAL A 13 -29.16 -11.36 -13.79
C VAL A 13 -30.08 -12.47 -14.29
N GLY A 14 -31.09 -12.83 -13.49
CA GLY A 14 -32.13 -13.77 -13.89
C GLY A 14 -33.09 -13.13 -14.90
N HIS A 15 -33.27 -13.75 -16.06
CA HIS A 15 -34.10 -13.19 -17.13
C HIS A 15 -35.58 -13.08 -16.74
N GLN A 16 -36.08 -13.99 -15.89
CA GLN A 16 -37.45 -13.89 -15.36
C GLN A 16 -37.62 -12.65 -14.48
N TYR A 17 -36.67 -12.41 -13.57
CA TYR A 17 -36.70 -11.23 -12.71
C TYR A 17 -36.59 -9.92 -13.53
N LEU A 18 -35.77 -9.93 -14.59
CA LEU A 18 -35.70 -8.81 -15.54
C LEU A 18 -37.03 -8.60 -16.26
N ASN A 19 -37.71 -9.66 -16.69
CA ASN A 19 -39.02 -9.59 -17.32
C ASN A 19 -40.04 -8.94 -16.36
N ASP A 20 -40.09 -9.40 -15.12
CA ASP A 20 -40.98 -8.85 -14.09
C ASP A 20 -40.68 -7.38 -13.79
N ALA A 21 -39.39 -6.99 -13.77
CA ALA A 21 -38.98 -5.60 -13.61
C ALA A 21 -39.44 -4.71 -14.77
N LEU A 22 -39.33 -5.18 -16.01
CA LEU A 22 -39.78 -4.43 -17.19
C LEU A 22 -41.31 -4.29 -17.23
N ARG A 23 -42.04 -5.35 -16.85
CA ARG A 23 -43.51 -5.30 -16.72
C ARG A 23 -43.95 -4.32 -15.64
N PHE A 24 -43.28 -4.33 -14.48
CA PHE A 24 -43.52 -3.38 -13.40
C PHE A 24 -43.36 -1.92 -13.84
N LEU A 25 -42.40 -1.65 -14.73
CA LEU A 25 -42.17 -0.32 -15.31
C LEU A 25 -43.13 0.04 -16.46
N GLY A 26 -44.06 -0.85 -16.81
CA GLY A 26 -45.03 -0.62 -17.88
C GLY A 26 -44.46 -0.75 -19.30
N VAL A 27 -43.33 -1.44 -19.47
CA VAL A 27 -42.79 -1.73 -20.81
C VAL A 27 -43.72 -2.70 -21.53
N GLU A 28 -44.01 -2.42 -22.80
CA GLU A 28 -44.91 -3.22 -23.63
C GLU A 28 -44.44 -4.69 -23.76
N PRO A 29 -45.35 -5.69 -23.67
CA PRO A 29 -45.00 -7.11 -23.75
C PRO A 29 -44.16 -7.49 -24.97
N ASP A 30 -44.44 -6.92 -26.15
CA ASP A 30 -43.71 -7.21 -27.38
C ASP A 30 -42.26 -6.70 -27.30
N THR A 31 -42.06 -5.52 -26.74
CA THR A 31 -40.72 -4.98 -26.47
C THR A 31 -39.95 -5.85 -25.49
N ILE A 32 -40.60 -6.32 -24.42
CA ILE A 32 -39.98 -7.25 -23.46
C ILE A 32 -39.59 -8.56 -24.16
N ALA A 33 -40.47 -9.13 -24.98
CA ALA A 33 -40.20 -10.35 -25.72
C ALA A 33 -38.98 -10.18 -26.65
N LEU A 34 -38.87 -9.06 -27.36
CA LEU A 34 -37.72 -8.76 -28.20
C LEU A 34 -36.41 -8.64 -27.40
N ILE A 35 -36.44 -7.97 -26.25
CA ILE A 35 -35.27 -7.83 -25.37
C ILE A 35 -34.80 -9.20 -24.88
N ILE A 36 -35.73 -10.00 -24.32
CA ILE A 36 -35.42 -11.32 -23.75
C ILE A 36 -34.95 -12.28 -24.85
N LEU A 37 -35.59 -12.29 -26.02
CA LEU A 37 -35.16 -13.07 -27.18
C LEU A 37 -33.76 -12.68 -27.64
N SER A 38 -33.46 -11.37 -27.68
CA SER A 38 -32.14 -10.86 -28.07
C SER A 38 -31.03 -11.28 -27.11
N ILE A 39 -31.34 -11.42 -25.81
CA ILE A 39 -30.40 -11.93 -24.82
C ILE A 39 -30.19 -13.44 -25.01
N HIS A 40 -31.27 -14.23 -25.17
CA HIS A 40 -31.17 -15.68 -25.31
C HIS A 40 -30.54 -16.15 -26.63
N ARG A 41 -30.73 -15.42 -27.74
CA ARG A 41 -30.11 -15.76 -29.03
C ARG A 41 -28.64 -15.37 -29.11
N ALA A 42 -28.14 -14.60 -28.15
CA ALA A 42 -26.74 -14.21 -28.13
C ALA A 42 -25.84 -15.42 -27.82
N LYS A 43 -24.70 -15.49 -28.53
CA LYS A 43 -23.67 -16.51 -28.33
C LYS A 43 -22.32 -15.84 -28.09
N TYR A 44 -21.54 -16.38 -27.17
CA TYR A 44 -20.13 -16.04 -27.05
C TYR A 44 -19.34 -16.91 -28.00
N HIS A 45 -18.55 -16.27 -28.87
CA HIS A 45 -17.56 -16.94 -29.70
C HIS A 45 -16.19 -16.84 -29.02
N VAL A 46 -15.56 -17.98 -28.76
CA VAL A 46 -14.21 -18.03 -28.17
C VAL A 46 -13.28 -18.68 -29.18
N GLN A 47 -12.24 -17.95 -29.57
CA GLN A 47 -11.17 -18.46 -30.41
C GLN A 47 -9.85 -18.45 -29.64
N HIS A 48 -9.17 -19.60 -29.62
CA HIS A 48 -7.84 -19.74 -29.03
C HIS A 48 -6.94 -20.57 -29.96
N GLY A 49 -5.97 -19.91 -30.58
CA GLY A 49 -5.18 -20.51 -31.66
C GLY A 49 -6.06 -20.86 -32.86
N GLN A 50 -6.02 -22.12 -33.28
CA GLN A 50 -6.86 -22.66 -34.37
C GLN A 50 -8.20 -23.23 -33.91
N GLN A 51 -8.46 -23.29 -32.59
CA GLN A 51 -9.71 -23.80 -32.06
C GLN A 51 -10.71 -22.67 -31.86
N ALA A 52 -11.96 -22.92 -32.22
CA ALA A 52 -13.06 -22.01 -32.02
C ALA A 52 -14.29 -22.75 -31.50
N SER A 53 -15.00 -22.15 -30.55
CA SER A 53 -16.24 -22.70 -29.98
C SER A 53 -17.25 -21.59 -29.70
N ASN A 54 -18.53 -21.97 -29.70
CA ASN A 54 -19.65 -21.08 -29.45
C ASN A 54 -20.42 -21.55 -28.21
N PHE A 55 -20.75 -20.62 -27.32
CA PHE A 55 -21.51 -20.88 -26.10
C PHE A 55 -22.77 -20.01 -26.07
N ASN A 56 -23.91 -20.59 -25.72
CA ASN A 56 -25.15 -19.83 -25.55
C ASN A 56 -25.15 -19.10 -24.20
N ILE A 57 -25.80 -17.94 -24.14
CA ILE A 57 -26.02 -17.23 -22.88
C ILE A 57 -27.24 -17.82 -22.19
N CYS A 58 -27.04 -18.40 -21.00
CA CYS A 58 -28.13 -18.96 -20.20
C CYS A 58 -28.64 -18.00 -19.11
N ASN A 59 -27.77 -17.12 -18.61
CA ASN A 59 -28.07 -16.12 -17.57
C ASN A 59 -27.29 -14.83 -17.85
N GLY A 60 -27.77 -13.74 -17.25
CA GLY A 60 -27.07 -12.47 -17.23
C GLY A 60 -27.39 -11.56 -18.41
N ILE A 61 -26.98 -10.31 -18.27
CA ILE A 61 -27.01 -9.29 -19.32
C ILE A 61 -25.59 -9.02 -19.82
N ARG A 62 -25.44 -8.69 -21.10
CA ARG A 62 -24.13 -8.64 -21.76
C ARG A 62 -23.32 -7.40 -21.36
N GLN A 63 -22.13 -7.62 -20.80
CA GLN A 63 -21.18 -6.53 -20.57
C GLN A 63 -20.69 -5.96 -21.91
N GLY A 64 -20.69 -4.62 -22.05
CA GLY A 64 -20.36 -3.94 -23.30
C GLY A 64 -21.54 -3.74 -24.27
N CYS A 65 -22.71 -4.33 -23.98
CA CYS A 65 -23.95 -4.01 -24.71
C CYS A 65 -24.50 -2.65 -24.28
N THR A 66 -24.84 -1.79 -25.24
CA THR A 66 -25.36 -0.43 -24.99
C THR A 66 -26.67 -0.41 -24.20
N LEU A 67 -27.50 -1.45 -24.33
CA LEU A 67 -28.77 -1.58 -23.61
C LEU A 67 -28.61 -2.09 -22.17
N SER A 68 -27.55 -2.84 -21.88
CA SER A 68 -27.40 -3.52 -20.58
C SER A 68 -27.34 -2.57 -19.37
N PRO A 69 -26.69 -1.40 -19.43
CA PRO A 69 -26.76 -0.43 -18.34
C PRO A 69 -28.19 0.03 -18.02
N LEU A 70 -29.04 0.23 -19.03
CA LEU A 70 -30.43 0.61 -18.81
C LEU A 70 -31.24 -0.55 -18.20
N LEU A 71 -31.05 -1.78 -18.68
CA LEU A 71 -31.69 -2.96 -18.11
C LEU A 71 -31.30 -3.16 -16.64
N TRP A 72 -30.04 -2.88 -16.29
CA TRP A 72 -29.57 -2.89 -14.92
C TRP A 72 -30.30 -1.84 -14.06
N VAL A 73 -30.47 -0.62 -14.56
CA VAL A 73 -31.24 0.42 -13.87
C VAL A 73 -32.71 0.00 -13.67
N CYS A 74 -33.36 -0.57 -14.69
CA CYS A 74 -34.73 -1.08 -14.58
C CYS A 74 -34.84 -2.15 -13.49
N LEU A 75 -33.90 -3.11 -13.48
CA LEU A 75 -33.87 -4.20 -12.53
C LEU A 75 -33.63 -3.72 -11.09
N THR A 76 -32.63 -2.86 -10.89
CA THR A 76 -32.32 -2.30 -9.57
C THR A 76 -33.45 -1.41 -9.04
N HIS A 77 -34.16 -0.69 -9.91
CA HIS A 77 -35.36 0.07 -9.51
C HIS A 77 -36.48 -0.85 -9.00
N TYR A 78 -36.77 -1.94 -9.72
CA TYR A 78 -37.73 -2.95 -9.27
C TYR A 78 -37.28 -3.60 -7.94
N MET A 79 -36.00 -3.90 -7.80
CA MET A 79 -35.43 -4.42 -6.55
C MET A 79 -35.61 -3.46 -5.38
N MET A 80 -35.39 -2.15 -5.58
CA MET A 80 -35.63 -1.13 -4.56
C MET A 80 -37.12 -1.06 -4.17
N HIS A 81 -38.03 -1.24 -5.12
CA HIS A 81 -39.47 -1.33 -4.82
C HIS A 81 -39.78 -2.57 -3.98
N ARG A 82 -39.23 -3.74 -4.34
CA ARG A 82 -39.38 -4.98 -3.55
C ARG A 82 -38.83 -4.84 -2.13
N PHE A 83 -37.69 -4.17 -1.99
CA PHE A 83 -37.11 -3.86 -0.69
C PHE A 83 -37.99 -2.91 0.14
N GLU A 84 -38.57 -1.87 -0.46
CA GLU A 84 -39.52 -0.96 0.19
C GLU A 84 -40.76 -1.70 0.71
N LEU A 85 -41.28 -2.69 -0.02
CA LEU A 85 -42.41 -3.50 0.45
C LEU A 85 -42.06 -4.33 1.71
N LYS A 86 -40.80 -4.73 1.88
CA LYS A 86 -40.34 -5.54 3.02
C LYS A 86 -39.93 -4.71 4.23
N ALA A 87 -39.27 -3.57 4.00
CA ALA A 87 -38.59 -2.80 5.03
C ALA A 87 -39.14 -1.36 5.19
N GLY A 88 -40.10 -0.96 4.35
CA GLY A 88 -40.67 0.38 4.34
C GLY A 88 -39.87 1.40 3.52
N ARG A 89 -40.47 2.57 3.33
CA ARG A 89 -39.89 3.66 2.51
C ARG A 89 -38.61 4.22 3.11
N GLU A 90 -38.57 4.41 4.42
CA GLU A 90 -37.39 4.94 5.12
C GLU A 90 -36.15 4.05 4.88
N ALA A 91 -36.34 2.73 4.89
CA ALA A 91 -35.27 1.79 4.56
C ALA A 91 -34.77 2.00 3.13
N ARG A 92 -35.65 2.18 2.14
CA ARG A 92 -35.27 2.45 0.75
C ARG A 92 -34.44 3.72 0.63
N GLU A 93 -34.79 4.78 1.33
CA GLU A 93 -34.05 6.07 1.34
C GLU A 93 -32.66 5.96 1.99
N SER A 94 -32.42 4.88 2.72
CA SER A 94 -31.12 4.54 3.29
C SER A 94 -30.14 3.91 2.29
N LEU A 95 -30.62 3.46 1.12
CA LEU A 95 -29.79 2.86 0.08
C LEU A 95 -29.19 3.91 -0.86
N ILE A 96 -27.92 3.74 -1.17
CA ILE A 96 -27.16 4.49 -2.17
C ILE A 96 -26.59 3.46 -3.13
N LEU A 97 -27.06 3.47 -4.36
CA LEU A 97 -26.72 2.47 -5.37
C LEU A 97 -26.06 3.14 -6.56
N PHE A 98 -24.94 2.58 -7.02
CA PHE A 98 -24.33 2.96 -8.29
C PHE A 98 -23.89 1.71 -9.04
N ALA A 99 -24.59 1.38 -10.13
CA ALA A 99 -24.43 0.10 -10.80
C ALA A 99 -24.52 -1.07 -9.78
N ASP A 100 -23.48 -1.88 -9.64
CA ASP A 100 -23.35 -2.99 -8.71
C ASP A 100 -22.81 -2.62 -7.31
N ASP A 101 -22.37 -1.38 -7.12
CA ASP A 101 -21.93 -0.88 -5.81
C ASP A 101 -23.14 -0.51 -4.94
N PHE A 102 -23.48 -1.39 -4.00
CA PHE A 102 -24.59 -1.22 -3.06
C PHE A 102 -24.07 -0.72 -1.72
N LEU A 103 -24.56 0.43 -1.27
CA LEU A 103 -24.23 1.02 0.03
C LEU A 103 -25.51 1.33 0.82
N ALA A 104 -25.60 0.84 2.05
CA ALA A 104 -26.67 1.17 2.99
C ALA A 104 -26.14 2.07 4.12
N LYS A 105 -26.79 3.21 4.34
CA LYS A 105 -26.46 4.16 5.41
C LYS A 105 -27.43 3.99 6.58
N PHE A 106 -26.93 4.15 7.81
CA PHE A 106 -27.75 4.05 9.02
C PHE A 106 -27.25 5.10 10.01
N ILE A 107 -28.19 5.77 10.67
CA ILE A 107 -27.93 6.68 11.79
C ILE A 107 -28.54 6.02 13.02
N LEU A 108 -27.76 5.88 14.09
CA LEU A 108 -28.16 5.11 15.28
C LEU A 108 -28.12 6.05 16.50
N HIS A 109 -29.29 6.43 17.00
CA HIS A 109 -29.49 7.24 18.20
C HIS A 109 -29.81 6.36 19.41
N ASP A 110 -30.58 5.29 19.20
CA ASP A 110 -31.04 4.40 20.26
C ASP A 110 -31.02 2.91 19.85
N MET A 111 -31.64 2.06 20.67
CA MET A 111 -31.73 0.62 20.42
C MET A 111 -32.84 0.24 19.42
N GLN A 112 -33.80 1.13 19.13
CA GLN A 112 -34.80 0.93 18.08
C GLN A 112 -34.13 1.04 16.71
N ASP A 113 -33.26 2.04 16.52
CA ASP A 113 -32.48 2.20 15.28
C ASP A 113 -31.59 0.98 15.00
N VAL A 114 -31.08 0.35 16.06
CA VAL A 114 -30.28 -0.88 15.98
C VAL A 114 -31.13 -2.08 15.55
N HIS A 115 -32.37 -2.14 16.02
CA HIS A 115 -33.33 -3.14 15.57
C HIS A 115 -33.67 -2.92 14.09
N ALA A 116 -33.97 -1.68 13.70
CA ALA A 116 -34.23 -1.27 12.31
C ALA A 116 -33.05 -1.61 11.39
N LEU A 117 -31.81 -1.27 11.78
CA LEU A 117 -30.58 -1.69 11.08
C LEU A 117 -30.58 -3.20 10.80
N THR A 118 -30.83 -4.01 11.82
CA THR A 118 -30.78 -5.47 11.70
C THR A 118 -31.87 -5.98 10.74
N MET A 119 -33.07 -5.40 10.82
CA MET A 119 -34.19 -5.72 9.94
C MET A 119 -33.93 -5.29 8.49
N HIS A 120 -33.44 -4.08 8.27
CA HIS A 120 -33.15 -3.54 6.93
C HIS A 120 -32.02 -4.30 6.26
N VAL A 121 -30.94 -4.63 6.98
CA VAL A 121 -29.85 -5.44 6.43
C VAL A 121 -30.36 -6.83 6.03
N ARG A 122 -31.19 -7.47 6.87
CA ARG A 122 -31.80 -8.76 6.52
C ARG A 122 -32.65 -8.65 5.25
N ALA A 123 -33.59 -7.70 5.21
CA ALA A 123 -34.48 -7.50 4.08
C ALA A 123 -33.70 -7.20 2.79
N LEU A 124 -32.55 -6.50 2.87
CA LEU A 124 -31.71 -6.23 1.72
C LEU A 124 -31.11 -7.52 1.14
N PHE A 125 -30.53 -8.38 1.98
CA PHE A 125 -29.96 -9.66 1.54
C PHE A 125 -31.04 -10.60 0.98
N GLU A 126 -32.22 -10.67 1.61
CA GLU A 126 -33.35 -11.45 1.10
C GLU A 126 -33.85 -10.91 -0.25
N THR A 127 -33.88 -9.59 -0.44
CA THR A 127 -34.30 -8.98 -1.71
C THR A 127 -33.29 -9.26 -2.83
N LEU A 128 -31.99 -9.28 -2.49
CA LEU A 128 -30.94 -9.65 -3.43
C LEU A 128 -31.05 -11.13 -3.83
N GLU A 129 -31.33 -12.01 -2.88
CA GLU A 129 -31.54 -13.44 -3.13
C GLU A 129 -32.78 -13.69 -4.02
N GLU A 130 -33.89 -13.00 -3.77
CA GLU A 130 -35.09 -13.04 -4.64
C GLU A 130 -34.79 -12.61 -6.09
N ALA A 131 -33.83 -11.70 -6.28
CA ALA A 131 -33.38 -11.27 -7.58
C ALA A 131 -32.38 -12.24 -8.25
N ASN A 132 -32.14 -13.41 -7.65
CA ASN A 132 -31.08 -14.35 -8.00
C ASN A 132 -29.67 -13.73 -7.97
N MET A 133 -29.48 -12.64 -7.22
CA MET A 133 -28.18 -12.05 -7.00
C MET A 133 -27.50 -12.71 -5.81
N THR A 134 -26.19 -12.86 -5.91
CA THR A 134 -25.40 -13.44 -4.82
C THR A 134 -24.55 -12.37 -4.19
N ALA A 135 -25.07 -11.82 -3.09
CA ALA A 135 -24.27 -11.02 -2.18
C ALA A 135 -23.30 -11.93 -1.42
N ASN A 136 -22.05 -11.49 -1.25
CA ASN A 136 -21.07 -12.19 -0.44
C ASN A 136 -20.95 -11.48 0.92
N PRO A 137 -21.53 -12.03 2.01
CA PRO A 137 -21.46 -11.40 3.33
C PRO A 137 -20.01 -11.24 3.82
N GLU A 138 -19.12 -12.17 3.46
CA GLU A 138 -17.72 -12.18 3.90
C GLU A 138 -16.84 -11.17 3.16
N LYS A 139 -17.26 -10.71 1.97
CA LYS A 139 -16.60 -9.63 1.23
C LYS A 139 -17.28 -8.28 1.43
N SER A 140 -18.55 -8.29 1.84
CA SER A 140 -19.28 -7.12 2.29
C SER A 140 -18.59 -6.51 3.51
N LYS A 141 -18.69 -5.20 3.68
CA LYS A 141 -17.98 -4.47 4.74
C LYS A 141 -18.92 -3.62 5.54
N LEU A 142 -18.87 -3.76 6.86
CA LEU A 142 -19.64 -2.96 7.80
C LEU A 142 -18.72 -1.96 8.51
N HIS A 143 -18.96 -0.67 8.29
CA HIS A 143 -18.34 0.40 9.05
C HIS A 143 -19.37 0.97 10.04
N ILE A 144 -19.16 0.71 11.32
CA ILE A 144 -20.06 1.12 12.41
C ILE A 144 -19.23 1.63 13.58
N LYS A 145 -19.68 2.74 14.19
CA LYS A 145 -19.07 3.31 15.39
C LYS A 145 -20.11 3.38 16.50
N ALA A 146 -19.85 2.67 17.59
CA ALA A 146 -20.70 2.67 18.76
C ALA A 146 -20.30 3.79 19.74
N VAL A 147 -21.24 4.68 20.04
CA VAL A 147 -21.10 5.75 21.05
C VAL A 147 -22.02 5.44 22.24
N GLY A 148 -21.56 5.70 23.46
CA GLY A 148 -22.31 5.37 24.69
C GLY A 148 -22.18 3.90 25.12
N VAL A 149 -22.51 3.63 26.40
CA VAL A 149 -22.38 2.30 27.01
C VAL A 149 -23.34 1.27 26.40
N PRO A 150 -24.65 1.56 26.20
CA PRO A 150 -25.59 0.56 25.67
C PRO A 150 -25.19 0.05 24.28
N MET A 151 -24.86 0.97 23.37
CA MET A 151 -24.45 0.64 22.00
C MET A 151 -23.14 -0.16 21.97
N LYS A 152 -22.15 0.21 22.80
CA LYS A 152 -20.89 -0.54 22.93
C LYS A 152 -21.12 -1.95 23.45
N LYS A 153 -22.01 -2.12 24.44
CA LYS A 153 -22.39 -3.44 24.98
C LYS A 153 -23.08 -4.29 23.91
N TRP A 154 -24.03 -3.70 23.17
CA TRP A 154 -24.72 -4.38 22.07
C TRP A 154 -23.75 -4.85 20.97
N LEU A 155 -22.86 -3.96 20.52
CA LEU A 155 -21.90 -4.26 19.45
C LEU A 155 -20.94 -5.38 19.88
N ARG A 156 -20.40 -5.30 21.11
CA ARG A 156 -19.51 -6.34 21.64
C ARG A 156 -20.21 -7.70 21.75
N ALA A 157 -21.46 -7.72 22.22
CA ALA A 157 -22.22 -8.97 22.39
C ALA A 157 -22.51 -9.70 21.06
N ARG A 158 -22.48 -9.00 19.92
CA ARG A 158 -22.76 -9.55 18.58
C ARG A 158 -21.53 -9.60 17.68
N THR A 159 -20.37 -9.17 18.17
CA THR A 159 -19.12 -9.25 17.42
C THR A 159 -18.46 -10.59 17.71
N VAL A 160 -18.20 -11.37 16.66
CA VAL A 160 -17.46 -12.64 16.76
C VAL A 160 -16.24 -12.61 15.85
N THR A 161 -15.31 -13.52 16.08
CA THR A 161 -14.24 -13.77 15.11
C THR A 161 -14.70 -14.88 14.17
N HIS A 162 -14.79 -14.58 12.87
CA HIS A 162 -15.15 -15.54 11.83
C HIS A 162 -14.09 -15.48 10.73
N LYS A 163 -13.48 -16.62 10.37
CA LYS A 163 -12.41 -16.74 9.37
C LYS A 163 -11.27 -15.72 9.54
N GLY A 164 -10.88 -15.43 10.79
CA GLY A 164 -9.79 -14.51 11.11
C GLY A 164 -10.14 -13.02 11.07
N ALA A 165 -11.39 -12.66 10.78
CA ALA A 165 -11.89 -11.28 10.82
C ALA A 165 -12.93 -11.09 11.94
N LYS A 166 -12.93 -9.91 12.57
CA LYS A 166 -14.01 -9.51 13.47
C LYS A 166 -15.25 -9.20 12.63
N CYS A 167 -16.34 -9.91 12.88
CA CYS A 167 -17.59 -9.79 12.13
C CYS A 167 -18.74 -9.49 13.09
N LEU A 168 -19.68 -8.66 12.65
CA LEU A 168 -20.98 -8.54 13.29
C LEU A 168 -21.86 -9.68 12.81
N ILE A 169 -22.46 -10.45 13.73
CA ILE A 169 -23.46 -11.46 13.37
C ILE A 169 -24.84 -10.81 13.30
N ILE A 170 -25.49 -10.95 12.15
CA ILE A 170 -26.91 -10.69 11.97
C ILE A 170 -27.61 -12.01 11.65
N ARG A 171 -28.52 -12.45 12.53
CA ARG A 171 -29.30 -13.67 12.28
C ARG A 171 -30.43 -13.37 11.29
N THR A 172 -30.50 -14.12 10.20
CA THR A 172 -31.70 -14.23 9.36
C THR A 172 -32.46 -15.51 9.75
N PRO A 173 -33.74 -15.67 9.35
CA PRO A 173 -34.51 -16.88 9.63
C PRO A 173 -33.87 -18.18 9.10
N PHE A 174 -33.03 -18.07 8.06
CA PHE A 174 -32.46 -19.22 7.36
C PHE A 174 -30.94 -19.37 7.55
N THR A 175 -30.20 -18.26 7.65
CA THR A 175 -28.73 -18.26 7.74
C THR A 175 -28.18 -17.11 8.59
N ALA A 176 -27.05 -17.33 9.28
CA ALA A 176 -26.36 -16.23 9.97
C ALA A 176 -25.48 -15.46 8.97
N LEU A 177 -25.67 -14.15 8.90
CA LEU A 177 -24.80 -13.25 8.13
C LEU A 177 -23.63 -12.82 9.02
N PHE A 178 -22.41 -13.10 8.56
CA PHE A 178 -21.18 -12.63 9.19
C PHE A 178 -20.63 -11.47 8.38
N LEU A 179 -20.80 -10.24 8.89
CA LEU A 179 -20.39 -9.02 8.20
C LEU A 179 -19.08 -8.49 8.81
N PRO A 180 -17.94 -8.57 8.09
CA PRO A 180 -16.67 -8.02 8.54
C PRO A 180 -16.75 -6.55 8.95
N LEU A 181 -16.24 -6.26 10.14
CA LEU A 181 -16.11 -4.90 10.65
C LEU A 181 -14.85 -4.24 10.06
N CYS A 182 -14.97 -2.96 9.69
CA CYS A 182 -13.87 -2.18 9.16
C CYS A 182 -13.85 -0.75 9.72
N ASP A 183 -12.65 -0.14 9.72
CA ASP A 183 -12.44 1.24 10.21
C ASP A 183 -12.64 2.30 9.12
N SER A 184 -12.69 1.90 7.85
CA SER A 184 -13.03 2.76 6.73
C SER A 184 -13.51 1.95 5.53
N LEU A 185 -14.30 2.59 4.68
CA LEU A 185 -14.81 2.05 3.42
C LEU A 185 -14.26 2.88 2.26
N THR A 186 -14.15 2.27 1.08
CA THR A 186 -13.94 3.02 -0.17
C THR A 186 -15.20 2.88 -1.00
N TYR A 187 -15.80 4.00 -1.41
CA TYR A 187 -17.01 4.03 -2.22
C TYR A 187 -16.79 5.00 -3.38
N LEU A 188 -16.98 4.52 -4.61
CA LEU A 188 -16.75 5.27 -5.85
C LEU A 188 -15.42 6.04 -5.87
N GLY A 189 -14.36 5.50 -5.26
CA GLY A 189 -13.03 6.09 -5.21
C GLY A 189 -12.79 7.17 -4.15
N ALA A 190 -13.76 7.42 -3.25
CA ALA A 190 -13.61 8.22 -2.04
C ALA A 190 -13.53 7.34 -0.79
N VAL A 191 -12.79 7.77 0.24
CA VAL A 191 -12.72 7.06 1.51
C VAL A 191 -13.79 7.60 2.45
N VAL A 192 -14.63 6.71 2.94
CA VAL A 192 -15.70 7.00 3.88
C VAL A 192 -15.28 6.49 5.26
N SER A 193 -15.13 7.41 6.21
CA SER A 193 -14.77 7.10 7.60
C SER A 193 -15.35 8.12 8.56
N TYR A 194 -15.37 7.80 9.86
CA TYR A 194 -15.72 8.75 10.93
C TYR A 194 -14.55 9.63 11.40
N GLY A 195 -13.39 9.55 10.74
CA GLY A 195 -12.18 10.34 11.06
C GLY A 195 -11.93 11.43 10.02
N ALA A 196 -10.66 11.78 9.80
CA ALA A 196 -10.23 12.73 8.76
C ALA A 196 -10.40 12.14 7.34
N TYR A 197 -11.64 12.02 6.87
CA TYR A 197 -11.97 11.35 5.61
C TYR A 197 -11.48 12.15 4.39
N GLU A 198 -11.35 13.47 4.48
CA GLU A 198 -10.76 14.32 3.44
C GLU A 198 -9.29 13.96 3.21
N ASP A 199 -8.51 13.89 4.30
CA ASP A 199 -7.10 13.49 4.27
C ASP A 199 -6.94 12.06 3.77
N GLN A 200 -7.73 11.13 4.30
CA GLN A 200 -7.69 9.73 3.89
C GLN A 200 -8.05 9.55 2.42
N THR A 201 -9.02 10.34 1.92
CA THR A 201 -9.38 10.36 0.50
C THR A 201 -8.24 10.90 -0.34
N ALA A 202 -7.61 12.01 0.05
CA ALA A 202 -6.45 12.56 -0.66
C ALA A 202 -5.29 11.55 -0.72
N GLU A 203 -4.96 10.87 0.38
CA GLU A 203 -3.95 9.81 0.41
C GLU A 203 -4.32 8.60 -0.46
N HIS A 204 -5.60 8.23 -0.49
CA HIS A 204 -6.11 7.21 -1.41
C HIS A 204 -5.94 7.63 -2.88
N ARG A 205 -6.30 8.87 -3.23
CA ARG A 205 -6.13 9.39 -4.60
C ARG A 205 -4.67 9.51 -5.01
N VAL A 206 -3.76 9.87 -4.09
CA VAL A 206 -2.32 9.86 -4.33
C VAL A 206 -1.82 8.46 -4.66
N ARG A 207 -2.27 7.42 -3.95
CA ARG A 207 -1.93 6.03 -4.27
C ARG A 207 -2.45 5.62 -5.65
N SER A 208 -3.69 5.98 -5.98
CA SER A 208 -4.28 5.73 -7.30
C SER A 208 -3.52 6.44 -8.43
N ALA A 209 -3.16 7.71 -8.23
CA ALA A 209 -2.34 8.48 -9.16
C ALA A 209 -0.92 7.88 -9.30
N GLN A 210 -0.31 7.43 -8.20
CA GLN A 210 0.99 6.76 -8.21
C GLN A 210 0.98 5.45 -9.01
N ALA A 211 -0.11 4.68 -8.96
CA ALA A 211 -0.29 3.49 -9.77
C ALA A 211 -0.33 3.85 -11.28
N ASN A 212 -1.01 4.93 -11.66
CA ASN A 212 -1.00 5.42 -13.03
C ASN A 212 0.37 5.93 -13.49
N VAL A 213 1.12 6.60 -12.61
CA VAL A 213 2.52 6.94 -12.88
C VAL A 213 3.34 5.69 -13.16
N ALA A 214 3.20 4.64 -12.33
CA ALA A 214 3.95 3.41 -12.51
C ALA A 214 3.62 2.72 -13.84
N ARG A 215 2.32 2.66 -14.20
CA ARG A 215 1.85 2.10 -15.47
C ARG A 215 2.41 2.85 -16.68
N LEU A 216 2.45 4.18 -16.59
CA LEU A 216 2.88 5.06 -17.68
C LEU A 216 4.37 5.44 -17.62
N ALA A 217 5.14 4.92 -16.67
CA ALA A 217 6.50 5.38 -16.39
C ALA A 217 7.42 5.35 -17.61
N LYS A 218 7.28 4.31 -18.44
CA LYS A 218 8.05 4.12 -19.69
C LYS A 218 7.85 5.27 -20.69
N HIS A 219 6.67 5.87 -20.69
CA HIS A 219 6.25 6.90 -21.65
C HIS A 219 6.43 8.31 -21.04
N LEU A 220 6.14 8.45 -19.74
CA LEU A 220 6.30 9.71 -19.01
C LEU A 220 7.78 10.11 -18.87
N PHE A 221 8.67 9.15 -18.59
CA PHE A 221 10.07 9.46 -18.27
C PHE A 221 11.05 9.06 -19.38
N THR A 222 10.58 8.79 -20.60
CA THR A 222 11.47 8.56 -21.75
C THR A 222 12.31 9.80 -22.07
N GLN A 223 13.51 9.58 -22.60
CA GLN A 223 14.39 10.64 -23.08
C GLN A 223 14.20 10.92 -24.58
N HIS A 224 13.76 9.92 -25.34
CA HIS A 224 13.63 9.98 -26.79
C HIS A 224 12.20 9.60 -27.21
N GLY A 225 11.77 10.12 -28.37
CA GLY A 225 10.52 9.75 -29.03
C GLY A 225 9.26 10.54 -28.63
N ILE A 226 9.19 11.12 -27.42
CA ILE A 226 8.01 11.90 -26.99
C ILE A 226 8.43 13.25 -26.39
N SER A 227 7.91 14.34 -26.96
CA SER A 227 8.21 15.70 -26.50
C SER A 227 7.70 15.95 -25.07
N LEU A 228 8.33 16.91 -24.37
CA LEU A 228 7.89 17.29 -23.01
C LEU A 228 6.42 17.70 -22.97
N ARG A 229 5.95 18.46 -23.97
CA ARG A 229 4.55 18.90 -24.08
C ARG A 229 3.57 17.73 -24.11
N VAL A 230 3.86 16.68 -24.88
CA VAL A 230 3.00 15.49 -24.97
C VAL A 230 3.05 14.69 -23.66
N ARG A 231 4.23 14.54 -23.05
CA ARG A 231 4.37 13.83 -21.76
C ARG A 231 3.66 14.55 -20.62
N LEU A 232 3.70 15.89 -20.61
CA LEU A 232 2.91 16.70 -19.70
C LEU A 232 1.41 16.49 -19.95
N ARG A 233 0.94 16.56 -21.19
CA ARG A 233 -0.47 16.30 -21.51
C ARG A 233 -0.91 14.92 -20.99
N LEU A 234 -0.12 13.87 -21.25
CA LEU A 234 -0.38 12.51 -20.76
C LEU A 234 -0.45 12.45 -19.22
N PHE A 235 0.46 13.15 -18.53
CA PHE A 235 0.44 13.24 -17.07
C PHE A 235 -0.84 13.94 -16.58
N LEU A 236 -1.22 15.07 -17.17
CA LEU A 236 -2.41 15.82 -16.78
C LEU A 236 -3.70 15.02 -17.03
N THR A 237 -3.78 14.30 -18.15
CA THR A 237 -4.98 13.54 -18.54
C THR A 237 -5.17 12.26 -17.76
N CYS A 238 -4.10 11.57 -17.37
CA CYS A 238 -4.19 10.24 -16.74
C CYS A 238 -3.83 10.24 -15.25
N VAL A 239 -2.82 11.02 -14.86
CA VAL A 239 -2.32 11.07 -13.47
C VAL A 239 -3.06 12.14 -12.68
N ARG A 240 -3.06 13.39 -13.15
CA ARG A 240 -3.75 14.50 -12.44
C ARG A 240 -5.25 14.26 -12.35
N SER A 241 -5.88 13.76 -13.40
CA SER A 241 -7.31 13.38 -13.35
C SER A 241 -7.61 12.36 -12.24
N SER A 242 -6.74 11.36 -12.09
CA SER A 242 -6.87 10.37 -11.02
C SER A 242 -6.55 10.95 -9.64
N LEU A 243 -5.60 11.87 -9.55
CA LEU A 243 -5.24 12.56 -8.31
C LEU A 243 -6.39 13.42 -7.77
N LEU A 244 -7.11 14.12 -8.67
CA LEU A 244 -8.13 15.11 -8.29
C LEU A 244 -9.55 14.57 -8.22
N TYR A 245 -9.81 13.37 -8.74
CA TYR A 245 -11.14 12.80 -8.77
C TYR A 245 -11.71 12.60 -7.35
N GLY A 246 -12.95 13.04 -7.15
CA GLY A 246 -13.67 12.98 -5.87
C GLY A 246 -13.25 14.03 -4.84
N ILE A 247 -12.09 14.68 -5.00
CA ILE A 247 -11.55 15.63 -4.00
C ILE A 247 -12.50 16.82 -3.78
N THR A 248 -13.00 17.42 -4.85
CA THR A 248 -13.87 18.61 -4.78
C THR A 248 -15.22 18.33 -4.12
N SER A 249 -15.72 17.09 -4.21
CA SER A 249 -17.01 16.69 -3.61
C SER A 249 -16.86 16.28 -2.15
N VAL A 250 -15.71 15.72 -1.78
CA VAL A 250 -15.41 15.29 -0.40
C VAL A 250 -15.00 16.49 0.47
N GLY A 251 -14.19 17.39 -0.08
CA GLY A 251 -13.62 18.53 0.63
C GLY A 251 -12.10 18.43 0.78
N THR A 252 -11.50 19.52 1.22
CA THR A 252 -10.05 19.67 1.36
C THR A 252 -9.67 20.32 2.67
N THR A 253 -8.64 19.77 3.32
CA THR A 253 -7.89 20.38 4.42
C THR A 253 -6.55 20.92 3.93
N SER A 254 -5.88 21.77 4.72
CA SER A 254 -4.52 22.24 4.39
C SER A 254 -3.52 21.09 4.23
N LYS A 255 -3.66 20.04 5.05
CA LYS A 255 -2.84 18.83 4.95
C LYS A 255 -3.10 18.10 3.64
N SER A 256 -4.36 17.86 3.29
CA SER A 256 -4.74 17.19 2.05
C SER A 256 -4.22 17.94 0.81
N LEU A 257 -4.37 19.27 0.75
CA LEU A 257 -3.85 20.11 -0.33
C LEU A 257 -2.33 19.99 -0.43
N SER A 258 -1.64 20.09 0.69
CA SER A 258 -0.18 19.95 0.75
C SER A 258 0.31 18.59 0.26
N VAL A 259 -0.41 17.49 0.53
CA VAL A 259 -0.04 16.16 0.00
C VAL A 259 -0.23 16.11 -1.52
N LEU A 260 -1.37 16.60 -2.03
CA LEU A 260 -1.68 16.61 -3.46
C LEU A 260 -0.66 17.47 -4.25
N GLN A 261 -0.36 18.67 -3.74
CA GLN A 261 0.61 19.59 -4.35
C GLN A 261 2.01 18.99 -4.40
N ARG A 262 2.50 18.43 -3.28
CA ARG A 262 3.82 17.80 -3.23
C ARG A 262 3.94 16.64 -4.19
N PHE A 263 2.90 15.81 -4.27
CA PHE A 263 2.88 14.69 -5.21
C PHE A 263 3.00 15.17 -6.66
N GLU A 264 2.20 16.17 -7.04
CA GLU A 264 2.17 16.67 -8.40
C GLU A 264 3.47 17.39 -8.78
N ALA A 265 3.90 18.33 -7.96
CA ALA A 265 5.11 19.13 -8.18
C ALA A 265 6.34 18.22 -8.35
N LYS A 266 6.45 17.16 -7.53
CA LYS A 266 7.51 16.15 -7.65
C LYS A 266 7.56 15.52 -9.05
N HIS A 267 6.41 15.16 -9.60
CA HIS A 267 6.35 14.47 -10.90
C HIS A 267 6.48 15.43 -12.07
N VAL A 268 5.87 16.62 -12.01
CA VAL A 268 6.02 17.68 -13.02
C VAL A 268 7.49 18.11 -13.13
N ARG A 269 8.17 18.34 -11.99
CA ARG A 269 9.61 18.65 -11.97
C ARG A 269 10.45 17.55 -12.58
N ARG A 270 10.12 16.29 -12.31
CA ARG A 270 10.81 15.14 -12.92
C ARG A 270 10.59 15.07 -14.43
N LEU A 271 9.40 15.37 -14.92
CA LEU A 271 9.10 15.43 -16.35
C LEU A 271 9.90 16.54 -17.04
N ALA A 272 9.89 17.74 -16.45
CA ALA A 272 10.57 18.92 -16.97
C ALA A 272 12.08 18.95 -16.70
N ARG A 273 12.61 17.98 -15.95
CA ARG A 273 14.00 17.93 -15.46
C ARG A 273 14.43 19.23 -14.75
N SER A 274 13.53 19.80 -13.93
CA SER A 274 13.79 21.00 -13.11
C SER A 274 13.81 20.68 -11.61
N PRO A 275 14.88 20.03 -11.10
CA PRO A 275 15.03 19.79 -9.67
C PRO A 275 15.35 21.09 -8.94
N VAL A 276 14.63 21.35 -7.85
CA VAL A 276 14.70 22.62 -7.09
C VAL A 276 16.12 23.03 -6.74
N HIS A 277 16.96 22.09 -6.27
CA HIS A 277 18.33 22.38 -5.83
C HIS A 277 19.29 22.76 -6.97
N MET A 278 18.93 22.52 -8.23
CA MET A 278 19.76 22.91 -9.38
C MET A 278 19.21 24.15 -10.07
N THR A 279 17.89 24.20 -10.29
CA THR A 279 17.26 25.27 -11.07
C THR A 279 16.84 26.46 -10.23
N LEU A 280 16.69 26.28 -8.91
CA LEU A 280 16.15 27.28 -7.95
C LEU A 280 14.78 27.85 -8.36
N GLU A 281 14.13 27.22 -9.33
CA GLU A 281 12.87 27.67 -9.91
C GLU A 281 11.73 27.33 -8.96
N LEU A 282 10.92 28.32 -8.58
CA LEU A 282 9.75 28.11 -7.73
C LEU A 282 8.71 27.26 -8.48
N THR A 283 7.86 26.56 -7.72
CA THR A 283 6.86 25.68 -8.34
C THR A 283 5.86 26.47 -9.16
N GLN A 284 5.52 27.69 -8.74
CA GLN A 284 4.62 28.57 -9.50
C GLN A 284 5.23 28.95 -10.86
N ASP A 285 6.49 29.39 -10.86
CA ASP A 285 7.22 29.79 -12.07
C ASP A 285 7.36 28.63 -13.06
N LEU A 286 7.66 27.43 -12.55
CA LEU A 286 7.71 26.20 -13.35
C LEU A 286 6.38 25.96 -14.07
N TYR A 287 5.25 26.11 -13.36
CA TYR A 287 3.94 25.87 -13.94
C TYR A 287 3.59 26.92 -15.00
N GLN A 288 3.94 28.19 -14.74
CA GLN A 288 3.78 29.28 -15.69
C GLN A 288 4.61 29.05 -16.96
N ARG A 289 5.90 28.69 -16.82
CA ARG A 289 6.79 28.37 -17.96
C ARG A 289 6.31 27.18 -18.77
N LEU A 290 5.78 26.16 -18.10
CA LEU A 290 5.21 24.98 -18.77
C LEU A 290 3.80 25.22 -19.33
N GLN A 291 3.19 26.38 -19.05
CA GLN A 291 1.82 26.74 -19.43
C GLN A 291 0.80 25.69 -18.99
N ILE A 292 0.93 25.19 -17.76
CA ILE A 292 -0.02 24.25 -17.16
C ILE A 292 -0.71 24.89 -15.96
N PRO A 293 -2.02 24.65 -15.75
CA PRO A 293 -2.71 25.21 -14.61
C PRO A 293 -2.14 24.65 -13.30
N THR A 294 -2.12 25.48 -12.27
CA THR A 294 -1.75 25.06 -10.92
C THR A 294 -2.73 24.02 -10.39
N LEU A 295 -2.32 23.28 -9.34
CA LEU A 295 -3.24 22.34 -8.69
C LEU A 295 -4.48 23.07 -8.16
N HIS A 296 -4.31 24.29 -7.63
CA HIS A 296 -5.38 25.11 -7.09
C HIS A 296 -6.37 25.53 -8.17
N GLU A 297 -5.88 26.04 -9.30
CA GLU A 297 -6.73 26.37 -10.46
C GLU A 297 -7.46 25.13 -10.98
N ALA A 298 -6.77 23.99 -11.07
CA ALA A 298 -7.38 22.75 -11.52
C ALA A 298 -8.48 22.24 -10.57
N LEU A 299 -8.32 22.41 -9.25
CA LEU A 299 -9.33 22.07 -8.25
C LEU A 299 -10.53 23.03 -8.33
N LYS A 300 -10.29 24.35 -8.39
CA LYS A 300 -11.35 25.35 -8.54
C LYS A 300 -12.15 25.11 -9.82
N SER A 301 -11.48 24.95 -10.97
CA SER A 301 -12.14 24.65 -12.23
C SER A 301 -12.98 23.37 -12.16
N ARG A 302 -12.47 22.29 -11.53
CA ARG A 302 -13.27 21.05 -11.36
C ARG A 302 -14.49 21.25 -10.48
N ALA A 303 -14.38 22.04 -9.42
CA ALA A 303 -15.49 22.35 -8.54
C ALA A 303 -16.57 23.19 -9.27
N THR A 304 -16.16 24.22 -10.01
CA THR A 304 -17.06 25.03 -10.86
C THR A 304 -17.75 24.18 -11.93
N ASN A 305 -17.01 23.35 -12.67
CA ASN A 305 -17.61 22.46 -13.69
C ASN A 305 -18.61 21.46 -13.09
N SER A 306 -18.41 21.07 -11.83
CA SER A 306 -19.36 20.20 -11.11
C SER A 306 -20.65 20.94 -10.79
N LEU A 307 -20.58 22.22 -10.40
CA LEU A 307 -21.74 23.09 -10.20
C LEU A 307 -22.49 23.35 -11.51
N GLU A 308 -21.78 23.70 -12.59
CA GLU A 308 -22.38 23.86 -13.92
C GLU A 308 -23.05 22.57 -14.40
N SER A 309 -22.49 21.42 -14.07
CA SER A 309 -23.11 20.13 -14.39
C SER A 309 -24.42 19.91 -13.63
N CYS A 310 -24.56 20.48 -12.43
CA CYS A 310 -25.82 20.53 -11.70
C CYS A 310 -26.81 21.54 -12.31
N GLU A 311 -26.42 22.42 -13.23
CA GLU A 311 -27.32 23.37 -13.91
C GLU A 311 -28.05 22.77 -15.12
N LYS A 312 -27.52 21.65 -15.66
CA LYS A 312 -28.07 20.94 -16.81
C LYS A 312 -29.55 20.56 -16.62
N PRO A 313 -30.33 20.42 -17.71
CA PRO A 313 -31.79 20.28 -17.67
C PRO A 313 -32.30 18.97 -17.03
N PHE A 314 -31.42 18.05 -16.65
CA PHE A 314 -31.80 16.81 -16.00
C PHE A 314 -32.15 17.07 -14.52
N LEU A 315 -33.44 17.12 -14.22
CA LEU A 315 -33.94 17.24 -12.85
C LEU A 315 -33.82 15.88 -12.15
N TYR A 316 -33.09 15.85 -11.05
CA TYR A 316 -33.02 14.68 -10.16
C TYR A 316 -33.41 15.07 -8.72
N PRO A 317 -34.03 14.16 -7.95
CA PRO A 317 -34.38 14.43 -6.55
C PRO A 317 -33.15 14.84 -5.73
N GLY A 318 -33.28 15.89 -4.92
CA GLY A 318 -32.19 16.39 -4.06
C GLY A 318 -31.14 17.27 -4.77
N ARG A 319 -31.38 17.68 -6.03
CA ARG A 319 -30.51 18.62 -6.77
C ARG A 319 -30.13 19.84 -5.96
N HIS A 320 -31.10 20.54 -5.35
CA HIS A 320 -30.83 21.73 -4.54
C HIS A 320 -29.87 21.45 -3.37
N THR A 321 -30.03 20.32 -2.69
CA THR A 321 -29.15 19.90 -1.59
C THR A 321 -27.73 19.62 -2.10
N VAL A 322 -27.60 18.94 -3.24
CA VAL A 322 -26.30 18.66 -3.86
C VAL A 322 -25.63 19.95 -4.32
N THR A 323 -26.35 20.86 -4.97
CA THR A 323 -25.84 22.16 -5.40
C THR A 323 -25.37 23.00 -4.21
N ALA A 324 -26.17 23.07 -3.13
CA ALA A 324 -25.79 23.76 -1.91
C ALA A 324 -24.54 23.16 -1.27
N TRP A 325 -24.43 21.82 -1.20
CA TRP A 325 -23.24 21.12 -0.71
C TRP A 325 -21.99 21.47 -1.55
N LEU A 326 -22.11 21.45 -2.88
CA LEU A 326 -20.99 21.77 -3.77
C LEU A 326 -20.57 23.24 -3.67
N HIS A 327 -21.51 24.17 -3.50
CA HIS A 327 -21.19 25.58 -3.23
C HIS A 327 -20.42 25.73 -1.93
N GLN A 328 -20.86 25.06 -0.85
CA GLN A 328 -20.15 25.06 0.42
C GLN A 328 -18.72 24.52 0.24
N LYS A 329 -18.55 23.39 -0.46
CA LYS A 329 -17.22 22.81 -0.70
C LYS A 329 -16.32 23.67 -1.58
N LEU A 330 -16.87 24.41 -2.53
CA LEU A 330 -16.10 25.39 -3.31
C LEU A 330 -15.66 26.58 -2.44
N HIS A 331 -16.52 27.04 -1.53
CA HIS A 331 -16.18 28.08 -0.56
C HIS A 331 -15.05 27.58 0.38
N ASP A 332 -15.24 26.42 1.02
CA ASP A 332 -14.25 25.79 1.90
C ASP A 332 -12.89 25.61 1.19
N LEU A 333 -12.91 25.16 -0.07
CA LEU A 333 -11.70 25.01 -0.89
C LEU A 333 -11.01 26.36 -1.11
N THR A 334 -11.76 27.41 -1.44
CA THR A 334 -11.22 28.74 -1.71
C THR A 334 -10.59 29.35 -0.46
N GLU A 335 -11.27 29.22 0.68
CA GLU A 335 -10.75 29.64 1.98
C GLU A 335 -9.50 28.84 2.36
N CYS A 336 -9.53 27.51 2.20
CA CYS A 336 -8.38 26.65 2.50
C CYS A 336 -7.15 26.98 1.63
N ILE A 337 -7.37 27.27 0.34
CA ILE A 337 -6.32 27.74 -0.56
C ILE A 337 -5.76 29.08 -0.07
N GLN A 338 -6.64 30.03 0.26
CA GLN A 338 -6.22 31.35 0.75
C GLN A 338 -5.41 31.21 2.03
N LEU A 339 -5.88 30.45 3.01
CA LEU A 339 -5.19 30.18 4.28
C LEU A 339 -3.84 29.50 4.08
N THR A 340 -3.75 28.55 3.14
CA THR A 340 -2.49 27.88 2.81
C THR A 340 -1.51 28.84 2.13
N GLN A 341 -2.01 29.82 1.37
CA GLN A 341 -1.22 30.88 0.73
C GLN A 341 -0.85 32.02 1.70
N THR A 342 -1.71 32.36 2.67
CA THR A 342 -1.47 33.42 3.67
C THR A 342 -0.75 32.95 4.92
N SER A 343 -0.84 31.67 5.29
CA SER A 343 0.03 31.09 6.36
C SER A 343 1.51 31.09 5.96
N LEU A 344 1.81 31.40 4.70
CA LEU A 344 3.15 31.69 4.19
C LEU A 344 3.51 33.19 4.25
N ALA A 345 2.60 34.08 4.66
CA ALA A 345 2.79 35.53 4.71
C ALA A 345 2.29 36.13 6.05
N LYS A 346 3.21 36.42 6.99
CA LYS A 346 2.92 37.30 8.14
C LYS A 346 3.25 38.76 7.76
N VAL A 347 2.29 39.66 7.94
CA VAL A 347 2.42 41.10 7.72
C VAL A 347 2.85 41.76 9.03
N THR A 348 3.91 42.56 9.02
CA THR A 348 4.25 43.50 10.11
C THR A 348 3.61 44.87 9.85
N PRO A 349 3.46 45.73 10.89
CA PRO A 349 2.71 46.99 10.82
C PRO A 349 3.18 47.99 9.75
N ASP A 350 4.40 47.83 9.22
CA ASP A 350 5.04 48.78 8.31
C ASP A 350 4.92 48.40 6.81
N GLY A 351 4.08 47.42 6.47
CA GLY A 351 3.64 47.18 5.07
C GLY A 351 4.69 46.60 4.10
N THR A 352 5.86 46.16 4.56
CA THR A 352 6.87 45.52 3.69
C THR A 352 6.66 44.00 3.63
N ARG A 353 6.35 43.51 2.42
CA ARG A 353 6.25 42.07 2.09
C ARG A 353 7.66 41.47 2.04
N THR A 354 8.02 40.60 2.99
CA THR A 354 9.24 39.80 2.91
C THR A 354 8.89 38.31 3.03
N ASP A 355 9.07 37.58 1.93
CA ASP A 355 8.80 36.15 1.88
C ASP A 355 9.99 35.40 2.49
N GLY A 356 9.84 34.83 3.69
CA GLY A 356 10.76 33.83 4.22
C GLY A 356 11.70 34.27 5.34
N VAL A 357 12.46 33.31 5.86
CA VAL A 357 13.53 33.53 6.83
C VAL A 357 14.78 33.96 6.07
N PRO A 358 15.28 35.20 6.25
CA PRO A 358 16.51 35.63 5.62
C PRO A 358 17.70 34.91 6.26
N CYS A 359 18.65 34.48 5.44
CA CYS A 359 19.94 34.05 5.93
C CYS A 359 20.68 35.28 6.51
N PRO A 360 21.13 35.25 7.77
CA PRO A 360 21.79 36.38 8.42
C PRO A 360 23.18 36.70 7.83
N VAL A 361 23.70 35.85 6.93
CA VAL A 361 25.03 36.01 6.32
C VAL A 361 24.96 36.62 4.93
N CYS A 362 23.95 36.26 4.13
CA CYS A 362 23.87 36.67 2.72
C CYS A 362 22.54 37.33 2.32
N GLY A 363 21.57 37.38 3.23
CA GLY A 363 20.27 38.00 2.97
C GLY A 363 19.35 37.23 2.03
N ILE A 364 19.69 35.99 1.64
CA ILE A 364 18.81 35.14 0.81
C ILE A 364 17.66 34.61 1.68
N TYR A 365 16.44 34.64 1.16
CA TYR A 365 15.23 34.27 1.89
C TYR A 365 14.78 32.82 1.63
N PHE A 366 14.22 32.17 2.66
CA PHE A 366 13.79 30.76 2.61
C PHE A 366 12.41 30.53 3.21
N ASN A 367 11.66 29.58 2.65
CA ASN A 367 10.27 29.31 3.02
C ASN A 367 10.07 28.85 4.48
N ASP A 368 11.11 28.29 5.12
CA ASP A 368 11.08 27.93 6.54
C ASP A 368 12.51 27.99 7.16
N GLN A 369 12.58 27.98 8.50
CA GLN A 369 13.85 28.04 9.25
C GLN A 369 14.77 26.85 8.94
N HIS A 370 14.21 25.70 8.60
CA HIS A 370 14.99 24.49 8.33
C HIS A 370 15.67 24.58 6.96
N ALA A 371 14.99 25.10 5.94
CA ALA A 371 15.51 25.39 4.61
C ALA A 371 16.58 26.49 4.68
N MET A 372 16.34 27.54 5.47
CA MET A 372 17.37 28.58 5.74
C MET A 372 18.60 27.97 6.41
N ARG A 373 18.41 27.19 7.48
CA ARG A 373 19.52 26.52 8.19
C ARG A 373 20.27 25.58 7.26
N ALA A 374 19.59 24.78 6.46
CA ALA A 374 20.22 23.89 5.48
C ALA A 374 21.05 24.66 4.44
N HIS A 375 20.51 25.78 3.91
CA HIS A 375 21.26 26.66 3.03
C HIS A 375 22.48 27.26 3.73
N ALA A 376 22.32 27.79 4.93
CA ALA A 376 23.40 28.45 5.66
C ALA A 376 24.50 27.46 6.05
N THR A 377 24.15 26.21 6.40
CA THR A 377 25.10 25.12 6.61
C THR A 377 25.82 24.70 5.32
N GLN A 378 25.20 24.83 4.15
CA GLN A 378 25.80 24.44 2.86
C GLN A 378 26.62 25.54 2.18
N ARG A 379 26.18 26.81 2.27
CA ARG A 379 26.74 27.95 1.53
C ARG A 379 27.53 28.91 2.41
N HIS A 380 27.20 28.99 3.69
CA HIS A 380 27.84 29.83 4.69
C HIS A 380 28.47 29.00 5.80
N ALA A 381 28.89 27.77 5.47
CA ALA A 381 29.40 26.78 6.42
C ALA A 381 30.50 27.33 7.35
N MET A 382 31.30 28.31 6.89
CA MET A 382 32.36 28.95 7.68
C MET A 382 31.88 30.12 8.57
N ILE A 383 30.74 30.76 8.27
CA ILE A 383 30.22 31.96 8.97
C ILE A 383 29.02 31.60 9.88
N PHE A 384 28.17 30.66 9.44
CA PHE A 384 27.00 30.22 10.17
C PHE A 384 27.34 29.26 11.32
N THR A 385 28.48 28.57 11.23
CA THR A 385 29.07 27.84 12.37
C THR A 385 29.67 28.80 13.40
N THR A 386 30.22 29.95 12.99
CA THR A 386 30.87 30.90 13.90
C THR A 386 29.90 31.61 14.84
N GLN A 387 28.65 31.85 14.41
CA GLN A 387 27.62 32.43 15.28
C GLN A 387 27.01 31.43 16.29
N LEU A 388 27.21 30.13 16.10
CA LEU A 388 26.81 29.08 17.04
C LEU A 388 27.98 28.59 17.92
N THR A 389 29.19 29.05 17.65
CA THR A 389 30.41 28.75 18.42
C THR A 389 30.90 30.00 19.15
N THR A 390 30.10 30.53 20.07
CA THR A 390 30.66 31.19 21.26
C THR A 390 30.83 30.23 22.43
N ASP A 391 30.57 28.94 22.25
CA ASP A 391 31.01 27.91 23.19
C ASP A 391 31.63 26.70 22.50
N ALA A 392 32.82 26.38 22.98
CA ALA A 392 33.60 25.15 22.76
C ALA A 392 34.03 24.84 21.32
N GLY A 393 35.25 25.27 20.98
CA GLY A 393 35.95 24.88 19.77
C GLY A 393 36.34 23.39 19.71
N ARG A 394 36.44 22.86 18.48
CA ARG A 394 37.45 21.89 18.04
C ARG A 394 37.33 21.69 16.52
N ASN A 395 38.46 21.93 15.86
CA ASN A 395 38.75 21.71 14.44
C ASN A 395 38.75 20.19 14.15
N ILE A 396 37.93 19.65 13.23
CA ILE A 396 37.95 18.21 12.91
C ILE A 396 37.71 17.92 11.40
N ASP A 397 38.65 17.15 10.87
CA ASP A 397 38.81 16.53 9.55
C ASP A 397 37.64 15.56 9.16
N PRO A 398 37.13 15.51 7.91
CA PRO A 398 35.93 14.74 7.54
C PRO A 398 36.10 13.21 7.40
N ARG A 399 37.27 12.62 7.68
CA ARG A 399 37.54 11.19 7.42
C ARG A 399 37.66 10.26 8.63
N SER A 400 37.34 10.73 9.84
CA SER A 400 37.30 9.84 11.01
C SER A 400 36.19 10.23 11.97
N ARG A 401 34.96 9.78 11.71
CA ARG A 401 33.99 9.59 12.80
C ARG A 401 33.47 8.17 12.76
N MET A 402 34.01 7.35 13.66
CA MET A 402 33.23 6.30 14.31
C MET A 402 32.09 7.03 15.04
N THR A 403 30.92 7.12 14.43
CA THR A 403 29.72 7.59 15.13
C THR A 403 29.36 6.52 16.16
N GLU A 404 29.47 6.88 17.44
CA GLU A 404 28.93 6.09 18.52
C GLU A 404 27.42 5.92 18.32
N PRO A 405 26.86 4.72 18.58
CA PRO A 405 25.42 4.48 18.46
C PRO A 405 24.68 5.43 19.40
N THR A 406 23.60 6.02 18.90
CA THR A 406 22.76 6.93 19.69
C THR A 406 22.11 6.19 20.85
N GLN A 407 21.75 6.90 21.93
CA GLN A 407 21.05 6.31 23.08
C GLN A 407 19.78 5.55 22.67
N ALA A 408 19.04 6.07 21.69
CA ALA A 408 17.85 5.42 21.14
C ALA A 408 18.18 4.09 20.42
N GLU A 409 19.30 4.03 19.70
CA GLU A 409 19.78 2.79 19.05
C GLU A 409 20.22 1.75 20.08
N LEU A 410 20.88 2.19 21.17
CA LEU A 410 21.28 1.31 22.27
C LEU A 410 20.07 0.74 23.02
N GLU A 411 19.02 1.53 23.27
CA GLU A 411 17.77 1.06 23.87
C GLU A 411 17.06 0.01 23.00
N ILE A 412 16.99 0.25 21.69
CA ILE A 412 16.39 -0.69 20.74
C ILE A 412 17.19 -1.99 20.67
N ALA A 413 18.52 -1.90 20.66
CA ALA A 413 19.40 -3.06 20.68
C ALA A 413 19.25 -3.87 21.98
N ALA A 414 19.17 -3.22 23.13
CA ALA A 414 18.97 -3.89 24.43
C ALA A 414 17.62 -4.61 24.51
N GLN A 415 16.55 -4.01 23.97
CA GLN A 415 15.22 -4.65 23.87
C GLN A 415 15.20 -5.83 22.90
N PHE A 416 15.92 -5.71 21.79
CA PHE A 416 16.05 -6.81 20.83
C PHE A 416 16.85 -7.98 21.43
N ALA A 417 17.93 -7.67 22.14
CA ALA A 417 18.80 -8.64 22.81
C ALA A 417 18.07 -9.41 23.92
N SER A 418 17.27 -8.73 24.76
CA SER A 418 16.55 -9.37 25.88
C SER A 418 15.49 -10.38 25.43
N ALA A 419 14.99 -10.23 24.21
CA ALA A 419 13.99 -11.11 23.61
C ALA A 419 14.62 -12.22 22.72
N MET A 420 15.95 -12.27 22.60
CA MET A 420 16.65 -13.30 21.84
C MET A 420 17.06 -14.49 22.73
N PRO A 421 16.87 -15.74 22.28
CA PRO A 421 17.34 -16.90 23.02
C PRO A 421 18.88 -16.96 23.11
N ALA A 422 19.38 -17.56 24.20
CA ALA A 422 20.79 -17.89 24.39
C ALA A 422 21.28 -18.84 23.27
N LEU A 423 22.58 -18.81 22.97
CA LEU A 423 23.20 -19.53 21.86
C LEU A 423 23.15 -21.07 22.05
N ALA A 424 21.97 -21.68 21.90
CA ALA A 424 21.76 -23.12 22.02
C ALA A 424 20.86 -23.63 20.89
N ALA A 425 21.45 -24.46 20.02
CA ALA A 425 20.81 -25.40 19.09
C ALA A 425 20.07 -24.84 17.84
N ALA A 426 20.82 -24.30 16.88
CA ALA A 426 20.32 -24.16 15.50
C ALA A 426 20.27 -25.55 14.80
N LYS A 427 19.08 -26.16 14.73
CA LYS A 427 18.85 -27.41 13.99
C LYS A 427 18.75 -27.13 12.48
N SER A 428 19.58 -27.81 11.68
CA SER A 428 19.63 -27.67 10.22
C SER A 428 18.30 -28.02 9.52
N ALA A 429 17.67 -27.05 8.83
CA ALA A 429 16.51 -27.29 7.98
C ALA A 429 16.86 -27.39 6.48
N ARG A 430 16.34 -28.45 5.86
CA ARG A 430 16.59 -28.98 4.50
C ARG A 430 16.13 -28.09 3.33
N ARG A 431 16.84 -28.19 2.18
CA ARG A 431 16.33 -28.44 0.80
C ARG A 431 17.48 -28.33 -0.23
N ALA A 432 17.50 -29.27 -1.17
CA ALA A 432 18.40 -29.35 -2.33
C ALA A 432 18.20 -28.20 -3.34
N ASP A 433 19.28 -27.75 -3.98
CA ASP A 433 19.25 -26.77 -5.07
C ASP A 433 20.49 -26.88 -5.97
N SER A 434 20.25 -26.89 -7.28
CA SER A 434 21.23 -26.79 -8.37
C SER A 434 21.30 -25.34 -8.91
N ASP A 435 22.43 -25.00 -9.55
CA ASP A 435 22.92 -23.64 -9.81
C ASP A 435 22.24 -22.86 -10.97
N ALA A 436 21.96 -21.57 -10.73
CA ALA A 436 21.59 -20.54 -11.73
C ALA A 436 21.78 -19.10 -11.16
N PRO A 437 21.98 -18.06 -12.00
CA PRO A 437 22.51 -16.76 -11.56
C PRO A 437 21.49 -15.85 -10.83
N ALA A 438 22.02 -14.97 -9.96
CA ALA A 438 21.27 -14.13 -9.02
C ALA A 438 20.84 -12.74 -9.56
N GLU A 439 19.71 -12.23 -9.07
CA GLU A 439 19.21 -10.87 -9.37
C GLU A 439 19.84 -9.84 -8.41
N ARG A 440 20.49 -8.79 -8.95
CA ARG A 440 21.40 -7.86 -8.22
C ARG A 440 20.81 -7.02 -7.07
N SER A 441 19.54 -7.17 -6.68
CA SER A 441 18.90 -6.22 -5.73
C SER A 441 18.01 -6.83 -4.64
N LYS A 442 17.90 -8.16 -4.59
CA LYS A 442 17.03 -8.87 -3.65
C LYS A 442 17.83 -9.87 -2.83
N LEU A 443 17.62 -9.85 -1.52
CA LEU A 443 18.25 -10.76 -0.56
C LEU A 443 17.14 -11.42 0.27
N MET A 444 17.33 -12.69 0.60
CA MET A 444 16.49 -13.47 1.49
C MET A 444 17.24 -13.66 2.81
N LEU A 445 16.61 -13.27 3.91
CA LEU A 445 17.09 -13.58 5.26
C LEU A 445 16.22 -14.69 5.85
N LYS A 446 16.83 -15.73 6.39
CA LYS A 446 16.12 -16.81 7.10
C LYS A 446 16.46 -16.68 8.57
N HIS A 447 15.47 -16.61 9.45
CA HIS A 447 15.68 -16.53 10.89
C HIS A 447 15.04 -17.69 11.63
N GLU A 448 15.76 -18.25 12.61
CA GLU A 448 15.26 -19.17 13.63
C GLU A 448 15.06 -18.38 14.94
N ASP A 449 13.89 -18.53 15.57
CA ASP A 449 13.57 -18.02 16.92
C ASP A 449 13.72 -16.51 17.21
N ILE A 450 13.77 -15.66 16.17
CA ILE A 450 13.90 -14.19 16.29
C ILE A 450 12.55 -13.45 16.41
N LEU A 451 11.44 -14.17 16.30
CA LEU A 451 10.11 -13.57 16.12
C LEU A 451 9.71 -12.73 17.35
N ALA A 452 10.03 -13.21 18.55
CA ALA A 452 9.77 -12.49 19.80
C ALA A 452 10.51 -11.14 19.82
N ALA A 453 11.79 -11.13 19.41
CA ALA A 453 12.59 -9.91 19.34
C ALA A 453 12.06 -8.90 18.30
N TYR A 454 11.62 -9.37 17.12
CA TYR A 454 10.96 -8.47 16.16
C TYR A 454 9.61 -7.94 16.65
N GLN A 455 8.83 -8.76 17.35
CA GLN A 455 7.55 -8.33 17.91
C GLN A 455 7.74 -7.27 19.00
N ALA A 456 8.71 -7.45 19.90
CA ALA A 456 9.04 -6.48 20.94
C ALA A 456 9.42 -5.11 20.34
N VAL A 457 10.37 -5.07 19.41
CA VAL A 457 10.77 -3.81 18.74
C VAL A 457 9.62 -3.21 17.93
N THR A 458 8.79 -4.04 17.28
CA THR A 458 7.63 -3.56 16.54
C THR A 458 6.59 -2.92 17.46
N GLN A 459 6.31 -3.53 18.62
CA GLN A 459 5.36 -2.97 19.60
C GLN A 459 5.85 -1.64 20.14
N THR A 460 7.12 -1.53 20.56
CA THR A 460 7.71 -0.26 21.02
C THR A 460 7.64 0.82 19.95
N TRP A 461 7.99 0.48 18.71
CA TRP A 461 7.93 1.43 17.59
C TRP A 461 6.50 1.88 17.28
N GLN A 462 5.51 0.99 17.35
CA GLN A 462 4.09 1.33 17.16
C GLN A 462 3.54 2.18 18.31
N THR A 463 3.96 1.91 19.55
CA THR A 463 3.64 2.74 20.72
C THR A 463 4.22 4.15 20.56
N LYS A 464 5.52 4.29 20.23
CA LYS A 464 6.14 5.59 19.93
C LYS A 464 5.45 6.31 18.78
N LYS A 465 5.03 5.59 17.73
CA LYS A 465 4.26 6.16 16.62
C LYS A 465 2.90 6.71 17.02
N ARG A 466 2.24 6.05 17.98
CA ARG A 466 0.91 6.45 18.47
C ARG A 466 1.02 7.62 19.45
N ASP A 467 2.00 7.58 20.34
CA ASP A 467 2.05 8.44 21.52
C ASP A 467 2.96 9.68 21.32
N SER A 468 3.99 9.61 20.46
CA SER A 468 4.92 10.72 20.18
C SER A 468 5.55 10.61 18.77
N PRO A 469 4.78 10.82 17.69
CA PRO A 469 5.23 10.56 16.31
C PRO A 469 6.42 11.41 15.86
N GLU A 470 6.58 12.61 16.40
CA GLU A 470 7.73 13.51 16.18
C GLU A 470 9.07 12.95 16.66
N SER A 471 9.06 12.00 17.60
CA SER A 471 10.27 11.32 18.07
C SER A 471 10.79 10.26 17.08
N LEU A 472 10.00 9.88 16.06
CA LEU A 472 10.38 8.85 15.10
C LEU A 472 11.16 9.43 13.91
N THR A 473 12.47 9.22 13.94
CA THR A 473 13.38 9.62 12.87
C THR A 473 13.56 8.54 11.79
N GLN A 474 13.23 7.28 12.09
CA GLN A 474 13.45 6.12 11.21
C GLN A 474 12.19 5.26 11.01
N SER A 475 12.06 4.69 9.81
CA SER A 475 10.99 3.74 9.48
C SER A 475 11.17 2.39 10.19
N LEU A 476 10.08 1.70 10.54
CA LEU A 476 10.11 0.37 11.18
C LEU A 476 11.07 -0.62 10.50
N ARG A 477 11.12 -0.65 9.17
CA ARG A 477 12.04 -1.51 8.38
C ARG A 477 13.53 -1.24 8.68
N VAL A 478 13.90 0.04 8.86
CA VAL A 478 15.27 0.47 9.17
C VAL A 478 15.55 0.11 10.63
N THR A 479 14.64 0.44 11.54
CA THR A 479 14.77 0.12 12.97
C THR A 479 14.96 -1.38 13.23
N LEU A 480 14.16 -2.25 12.59
CA LEU A 480 14.28 -3.70 12.76
C LEU A 480 15.60 -4.26 12.19
N LEU A 481 16.07 -3.71 11.06
CA LEU A 481 17.33 -4.15 10.45
C LEU A 481 18.55 -3.64 11.23
N THR A 482 18.52 -2.40 11.71
CA THR A 482 19.54 -1.84 12.61
C THR A 482 19.65 -2.67 13.88
N ALA A 483 18.53 -2.98 14.53
CA ALA A 483 18.50 -3.81 15.75
C ALA A 483 19.16 -5.18 15.53
N LEU A 484 18.84 -5.83 14.41
CA LEU A 484 19.42 -7.13 14.04
C LEU A 484 20.94 -7.08 13.92
N PHE A 485 21.47 -6.06 13.22
CA PHE A 485 22.91 -5.94 12.98
C PHE A 485 23.69 -5.43 14.19
N MET A 486 23.06 -4.65 15.07
CA MET A 486 23.64 -4.30 16.36
C MET A 486 23.80 -5.53 17.24
N GLU A 487 22.79 -6.40 17.30
CA GLU A 487 22.85 -7.67 18.03
C GLU A 487 23.91 -8.61 17.45
N LEU A 488 24.03 -8.70 16.12
CA LEU A 488 25.09 -9.48 15.47
C LEU A 488 26.48 -8.99 15.87
N ARG A 489 26.71 -7.67 15.84
CA ARG A 489 27.99 -7.06 16.22
C ARG A 489 28.36 -7.42 17.66
N GLU A 490 27.41 -7.33 18.59
CA GLU A 490 27.65 -7.65 20.00
C GLU A 490 27.98 -9.13 20.21
N ARG A 491 27.24 -10.04 19.57
CA ARG A 491 27.54 -11.47 19.63
C ARG A 491 28.90 -11.80 19.02
N MET A 492 29.32 -11.09 17.98
CA MET A 492 30.66 -11.25 17.41
C MET A 492 31.74 -10.77 18.37
N ASN A 493 31.57 -9.61 19.02
CA ASN A 493 32.51 -9.16 20.05
C ASN A 493 32.63 -10.18 21.20
N MET A 494 31.52 -10.81 21.59
CA MET A 494 31.54 -11.87 22.60
C MET A 494 32.12 -13.20 22.11
N ALA A 495 32.18 -13.45 20.80
CA ALA A 495 32.61 -14.72 20.21
C ALA A 495 34.10 -15.01 20.40
N LEU A 496 34.92 -13.97 20.65
CA LEU A 496 36.35 -14.10 20.89
C LEU A 496 36.71 -14.43 22.35
N LYS A 497 35.74 -14.42 23.27
CA LYS A 497 35.95 -14.88 24.65
C LYS A 497 36.17 -16.40 24.68
N GLU A 498 37.16 -16.86 25.44
CA GLU A 498 37.66 -18.26 25.42
C GLU A 498 36.53 -19.31 25.54
N ASP A 499 35.58 -19.10 26.45
CA ASP A 499 34.44 -20.00 26.71
C ASP A 499 33.56 -20.25 25.48
N LYS A 500 33.43 -19.26 24.58
CA LYS A 500 32.58 -19.35 23.38
C LYS A 500 33.38 -19.78 22.14
N ARG A 501 34.68 -19.45 22.09
CA ARG A 501 35.56 -19.74 20.94
C ARG A 501 35.71 -21.24 20.70
N ALA A 502 35.85 -22.04 21.76
CA ALA A 502 35.94 -23.51 21.67
C ALA A 502 34.67 -24.13 21.06
N THR A 503 33.49 -23.63 21.46
CA THR A 503 32.19 -24.10 20.95
C THR A 503 32.01 -23.74 19.47
N LEU A 504 32.41 -22.54 19.05
CA LEU A 504 32.31 -22.09 17.66
C LEU A 504 33.27 -22.83 16.72
N SER A 505 34.46 -23.19 17.23
CA SER A 505 35.45 -23.98 16.50
C SER A 505 34.99 -25.42 16.29
N LYS A 506 34.35 -26.02 17.32
CA LYS A 506 33.69 -27.34 17.21
C LYS A 506 32.64 -27.41 16.11
N HIS A 507 31.93 -26.32 15.84
CA HIS A 507 30.95 -26.21 14.77
C HIS A 507 31.54 -25.76 13.42
N SER A 508 32.85 -25.59 13.32
CA SER A 508 33.57 -25.10 12.14
C SER A 508 33.09 -23.72 11.65
N TRP A 509 32.59 -22.87 12.55
CA TRP A 509 32.14 -21.51 12.22
C TRP A 509 33.29 -20.51 12.24
N LEU A 510 34.19 -20.64 13.22
CA LEU A 510 35.36 -19.80 13.42
C LEU A 510 36.62 -20.67 13.44
N SER A 511 37.69 -20.23 12.80
CA SER A 511 38.98 -20.93 12.86
C SER A 511 39.68 -20.73 14.20
N GLU A 512 40.46 -21.74 14.60
CA GLU A 512 41.35 -21.67 15.77
C GLU A 512 42.61 -20.83 15.50
N SER A 513 42.91 -20.51 14.24
CA SER A 513 44.04 -19.67 13.83
C SER A 513 43.96 -18.26 14.42
N ASP A 514 45.11 -17.61 14.57
CA ASP A 514 45.22 -16.18 14.86
C ASP A 514 45.87 -15.47 13.65
N PRO A 515 45.17 -14.54 12.96
CA PRO A 515 43.84 -13.99 13.27
C PRO A 515 42.69 -14.98 13.03
N ALA A 516 41.66 -14.90 13.89
CA ALA A 516 40.46 -15.73 13.79
C ALA A 516 39.66 -15.43 12.51
N THR A 517 39.25 -16.47 11.77
CA THR A 517 38.54 -16.33 10.48
C THR A 517 37.19 -17.02 10.48
N TRP A 518 36.18 -16.34 9.95
CA TRP A 518 34.83 -16.87 9.77
C TRP A 518 34.73 -17.62 8.44
N SER A 519 34.22 -18.85 8.48
CA SER A 519 34.02 -19.69 7.31
C SER A 519 32.78 -19.31 6.49
N TYR A 520 32.82 -19.52 5.17
CA TYR A 520 31.61 -19.53 4.34
C TYR A 520 31.00 -20.92 4.32
N GLN A 521 29.67 -21.01 4.24
CA GLN A 521 28.94 -22.26 4.36
C GLN A 521 28.08 -22.55 3.13
N LYS A 522 28.18 -23.76 2.56
CA LYS A 522 27.29 -24.23 1.50
C LYS A 522 26.48 -25.45 1.94
N TRP A 523 25.39 -25.70 1.23
CA TRP A 523 24.61 -26.92 1.44
C TRP A 523 25.24 -28.02 0.59
N ASP A 524 25.53 -29.16 1.19
CA ASP A 524 25.92 -30.36 0.47
C ASP A 524 24.68 -31.25 0.29
N PRO A 525 24.19 -31.44 -0.95
CA PRO A 525 23.04 -32.29 -1.22
C PRO A 525 23.32 -33.78 -1.01
N ALA A 526 24.58 -34.24 -1.02
CA ALA A 526 24.92 -35.65 -0.85
C ALA A 526 24.88 -36.08 0.62
N THR A 527 25.32 -35.20 1.53
CA THR A 527 25.34 -35.48 2.97
C THR A 527 24.13 -34.91 3.72
N GLU A 528 23.26 -34.18 3.03
CA GLU A 528 22.15 -33.40 3.60
C GLU A 528 22.56 -32.50 4.79
N THR A 529 23.78 -31.96 4.75
CA THR A 529 24.31 -31.10 5.82
C THR A 529 24.87 -29.79 5.28
N VAL A 530 25.01 -28.81 6.17
CA VAL A 530 25.73 -27.58 5.85
C VAL A 530 27.21 -27.83 6.10
N VAL A 531 28.01 -27.70 5.04
CA VAL A 531 29.46 -27.89 5.07
C VAL A 531 30.18 -26.56 4.81
N VAL A 532 31.44 -26.49 5.20
CA VAL A 532 32.31 -25.34 4.88
C VAL A 532 32.55 -25.31 3.37
N ASP A 533 32.41 -24.12 2.78
CA ASP A 533 32.68 -23.92 1.36
C ASP A 533 34.18 -23.73 1.12
N ALA A 534 34.88 -24.82 0.81
CA ALA A 534 36.32 -24.81 0.51
C ALA A 534 36.71 -23.90 -0.69
N GLY A 535 35.74 -23.49 -1.52
CA GLY A 535 35.97 -22.58 -2.66
C GLY A 535 36.02 -21.09 -2.31
N LYS A 536 35.74 -20.71 -1.05
CA LYS A 536 35.77 -19.32 -0.59
C LYS A 536 36.74 -19.14 0.56
N VAL A 537 37.63 -18.16 0.44
CA VAL A 537 38.54 -17.76 1.51
C VAL A 537 37.74 -17.18 2.67
N GLY A 538 38.02 -17.64 3.89
CA GLY A 538 37.39 -17.16 5.11
C GLY A 538 37.61 -15.66 5.35
N LEU A 539 36.69 -15.02 6.06
CA LEU A 539 36.74 -13.59 6.35
C LEU A 539 37.30 -13.37 7.76
N GLN A 540 38.38 -12.59 7.90
CA GLN A 540 38.95 -12.31 9.22
C GLN A 540 37.93 -11.63 10.14
N HIS A 541 38.00 -11.92 11.43
CA HIS A 541 37.09 -11.38 12.43
C HIS A 541 37.02 -9.85 12.40
N LYS A 542 38.20 -9.20 12.31
CA LYS A 542 38.32 -7.74 12.24
C LYS A 542 37.64 -7.16 11.00
N ASP A 543 37.82 -7.79 9.84
CA ASP A 543 37.20 -7.35 8.58
C ASP A 543 35.68 -7.55 8.59
N ALA A 544 35.22 -8.66 9.16
CA ALA A 544 33.80 -8.94 9.33
C ALA A 544 33.11 -7.91 10.24
N LEU A 545 33.75 -7.53 11.36
CA LEU A 545 33.28 -6.44 12.22
C LEU A 545 33.27 -5.09 11.48
N HIS A 546 34.29 -4.79 10.68
CA HIS A 546 34.33 -3.57 9.88
C HIS A 546 33.18 -3.51 8.86
N ILE A 547 32.89 -4.63 8.20
CA ILE A 547 31.76 -4.75 7.27
C ILE A 547 30.43 -4.51 7.99
N ILE A 548 30.20 -5.12 9.16
CA ILE A 548 28.98 -4.93 9.94
C ILE A 548 28.84 -3.49 10.42
N GLN A 549 29.93 -2.88 10.89
CA GLN A 549 29.95 -1.48 11.29
C GLN A 549 29.60 -0.57 10.12
N ARG A 550 30.14 -0.85 8.93
CA ARG A 550 29.81 -0.07 7.72
C ARG A 550 28.36 -0.26 7.29
N VAL A 551 27.83 -1.48 7.38
CA VAL A 551 26.39 -1.76 7.14
C VAL A 551 25.52 -0.96 8.10
N LEU A 552 25.86 -0.90 9.40
CA LEU A 552 25.13 -0.10 10.40
C LEU A 552 25.16 1.40 10.11
N GLN A 553 26.22 1.92 9.51
CA GLN A 553 26.29 3.33 9.07
C GLN A 553 25.39 3.61 7.85
N LEU A 554 25.21 2.62 6.96
CA LEU A 554 24.47 2.79 5.72
C LEU A 554 22.96 2.51 5.88
N ILE A 555 22.55 1.60 6.78
CA ILE A 555 21.13 1.24 6.98
C ILE A 555 20.22 2.47 7.30
N PRO A 556 20.63 3.43 8.16
CA PRO A 556 19.82 4.61 8.50
C PRO A 556 19.53 5.54 7.32
N GLU A 557 20.33 5.49 6.26
CA GLU A 557 20.16 6.35 5.09
C GLU A 557 18.82 6.10 4.41
N THR A 558 17.98 7.14 4.36
CA THR A 558 16.52 7.06 4.11
C THR A 558 16.11 6.39 2.78
N ILE A 559 17.03 6.22 1.84
CA ILE A 559 16.78 5.70 0.49
C ILE A 559 17.42 4.33 0.20
N LEU A 560 18.29 3.81 1.08
CA LEU A 560 19.07 2.60 0.77
C LEU A 560 18.26 1.31 0.98
N ILE A 561 17.49 1.20 2.06
CA ILE A 561 16.62 0.03 2.33
C ILE A 561 15.21 0.28 1.78
N GLN A 562 14.85 -0.42 0.70
CA GLN A 562 13.54 -0.28 0.06
C GLN A 562 12.47 -1.17 0.70
N LYS A 563 12.81 -2.42 1.04
CA LYS A 563 11.90 -3.36 1.72
C LYS A 563 12.65 -4.20 2.73
N PHE A 564 12.04 -4.43 3.88
CA PHE A 564 12.45 -5.44 4.84
C PHE A 564 11.18 -5.93 5.55
N HIS A 565 10.70 -7.13 5.18
CA HIS A 565 9.48 -7.72 5.75
C HIS A 565 9.48 -9.24 5.63
N SER A 566 8.74 -9.91 6.51
CA SER A 566 8.47 -11.35 6.38
C SER A 566 7.74 -11.63 5.06
N THR A 567 8.08 -12.75 4.42
CA THR A 567 7.38 -13.27 3.23
C THR A 567 6.16 -14.11 3.60
N ARG A 568 5.95 -14.40 4.90
CA ARG A 568 4.76 -15.05 5.43
C ARG A 568 3.91 -14.06 6.22
N PRO A 569 2.57 -14.14 6.12
CA PRO A 569 1.66 -13.39 6.99
C PRO A 569 1.93 -13.70 8.45
N GLN A 570 1.73 -12.72 9.32
CA GLN A 570 1.93 -12.87 10.76
C GLN A 570 0.94 -13.91 11.33
N ALA A 571 1.46 -15.00 11.91
CA ALA A 571 0.70 -16.04 12.58
C ALA A 571 1.23 -16.24 14.01
N ALA A 572 0.37 -16.71 14.93
CA ALA A 572 0.75 -17.02 16.31
C ALA A 572 1.71 -18.22 16.39
N GLU A 573 1.57 -19.17 15.46
CA GLU A 573 2.42 -20.36 15.35
C GLU A 573 2.78 -20.61 13.87
N TYR A 574 4.04 -20.98 13.60
CA TYR A 574 4.48 -21.38 12.26
C TYR A 574 4.89 -22.85 12.26
N LYS A 575 4.41 -23.63 11.28
CA LYS A 575 4.80 -25.05 11.08
C LYS A 575 6.30 -25.27 10.79
N SER A 576 7.06 -24.22 10.49
CA SER A 576 8.51 -24.32 10.27
C SER A 576 9.25 -23.27 11.10
N ASN A 577 10.30 -23.70 11.80
CA ASN A 577 11.13 -22.83 12.66
C ASN A 577 11.92 -21.76 11.88
N VAL A 578 11.89 -21.80 10.55
CA VAL A 578 12.56 -20.82 9.68
C VAL A 578 11.55 -19.81 9.13
N LEU A 579 11.76 -18.52 9.45
CA LEU A 579 10.97 -17.40 8.94
C LEU A 579 11.75 -16.66 7.83
N PRO A 580 11.29 -16.68 6.56
CA PRO A 580 11.96 -15.99 5.47
C PRO A 580 11.54 -14.51 5.39
N PHE A 581 12.50 -13.61 5.44
CA PHE A 581 12.39 -12.18 5.21
C PHE A 581 12.90 -11.81 3.82
N MET A 582 12.22 -10.85 3.20
CA MET A 582 12.66 -10.20 1.96
C MET A 582 13.34 -8.89 2.30
N LEU A 583 14.61 -8.76 1.92
CA LEU A 583 15.39 -7.53 1.96
C LEU A 583 15.60 -7.02 0.53
N MET A 584 15.21 -5.77 0.28
CA MET A 584 15.48 -5.08 -0.97
C MET A 584 16.33 -3.84 -0.71
N VAL A 585 17.50 -3.79 -1.34
CA VAL A 585 18.40 -2.64 -1.34
C VAL A 585 18.13 -1.82 -2.61
N SER A 586 18.37 -0.51 -2.55
CA SER A 586 18.26 0.39 -3.69
C SER A 586 19.30 0.05 -4.77
N ASN A 587 18.97 0.33 -6.04
CA ASN A 587 19.91 0.23 -7.16
C ASN A 587 20.42 1.63 -7.59
N ARG A 588 20.29 2.63 -6.73
CA ARG A 588 20.57 4.04 -7.07
C ARG A 588 21.66 4.61 -6.18
N GLY A 589 22.74 5.04 -6.82
CA GLY A 589 23.85 5.75 -6.19
C GLY A 589 24.96 4.81 -5.70
N PRO A 590 26.17 5.34 -5.47
CA PRO A 590 27.35 4.57 -5.08
C PRO A 590 27.18 3.89 -3.72
N LEU A 591 26.51 4.55 -2.75
CA LEU A 591 26.24 3.97 -1.43
C LEU A 591 25.35 2.73 -1.48
N ALA A 592 24.45 2.65 -2.47
CA ALA A 592 23.56 1.50 -2.62
C ALA A 592 24.29 0.29 -3.22
N GLN A 593 25.22 0.55 -4.15
CA GLN A 593 26.15 -0.45 -4.68
C GLN A 593 27.08 -0.95 -3.58
N GLU A 594 27.68 -0.05 -2.79
CA GLU A 594 28.51 -0.39 -1.64
C GLU A 594 27.74 -1.27 -0.64
N LEU A 595 26.53 -0.88 -0.26
CA LEU A 595 25.70 -1.66 0.66
C LEU A 595 25.37 -3.06 0.12
N TYR A 596 25.10 -3.17 -1.18
CA TYR A 596 24.87 -4.46 -1.82
C TYR A 596 26.12 -5.37 -1.78
N GLU A 597 27.29 -4.82 -2.08
CA GLU A 597 28.57 -5.55 -2.02
C GLU A 597 28.90 -6.01 -0.60
N LEU A 598 28.60 -5.19 0.43
CA LEU A 598 28.74 -5.58 1.83
C LEU A 598 27.79 -6.74 2.19
N PHE A 599 26.53 -6.68 1.77
CA PHE A 599 25.60 -7.80 1.99
C PHE A 599 25.99 -9.06 1.20
N GLN A 600 26.64 -8.91 0.05
CA GLN A 600 27.16 -10.04 -0.72
C GLN A 600 28.32 -10.72 0.02
N LYS A 601 29.20 -9.96 0.68
CA LYS A 601 30.26 -10.50 1.56
C LYS A 601 29.67 -11.18 2.81
N LEU A 602 28.55 -10.71 3.33
CA LEU A 602 27.85 -11.35 4.44
C LEU A 602 27.02 -12.57 4.03
N SER A 603 26.81 -12.79 2.72
CA SER A 603 26.05 -13.93 2.23
C SER A 603 26.75 -15.24 2.57
N ASP A 604 26.01 -16.14 3.21
CA ASP A 604 26.49 -17.47 3.61
C ASP A 604 27.70 -17.47 4.57
N LEU A 605 28.03 -16.32 5.17
CA LEU A 605 29.06 -16.23 6.21
C LEU A 605 28.56 -16.86 7.52
N SER A 606 29.38 -17.72 8.14
CA SER A 606 29.03 -18.43 9.38
C SER A 606 28.73 -17.49 10.55
N ALA A 607 29.29 -16.27 10.57
CA ALA A 607 29.00 -15.26 11.59
C ALA A 607 27.50 -14.95 11.75
N MET A 608 26.73 -14.99 10.65
CA MET A 608 25.28 -14.77 10.68
C MET A 608 24.52 -15.79 11.55
N ARG A 609 25.12 -16.98 11.80
CA ARG A 609 24.55 -18.01 12.66
C ARG A 609 24.48 -17.62 14.13
N LEU A 610 25.29 -16.66 14.56
CA LEU A 610 25.25 -16.14 15.93
C LEU A 610 23.87 -15.60 16.30
N ILE A 611 23.13 -15.07 15.32
CA ILE A 611 21.76 -14.55 15.48
C ILE A 611 20.71 -15.48 14.84
N GLY A 612 21.05 -16.75 14.62
CA GLY A 612 20.15 -17.72 13.98
C GLY A 612 19.73 -17.31 12.56
N SER A 613 20.57 -16.52 11.87
CA SER A 613 20.22 -15.96 10.56
C SER A 613 21.09 -16.48 9.43
N ARG A 614 20.56 -16.38 8.20
CA ARG A 614 21.34 -16.58 6.97
C ARG A 614 20.87 -15.61 5.91
N ILE A 615 21.79 -14.82 5.36
CA ILE A 615 21.55 -13.95 4.20
C ILE A 615 21.92 -14.70 2.93
N ARG A 616 21.07 -14.61 1.91
CA ARG A 616 21.35 -15.12 0.55
C ARG A 616 20.79 -14.19 -0.53
N PRO A 617 21.46 -14.07 -1.69
CA PRO A 617 20.85 -13.50 -2.90
C PRO A 617 19.55 -14.22 -3.25
N HIS A 618 18.56 -13.45 -3.70
CA HIS A 618 17.32 -14.00 -4.23
C HIS A 618 17.61 -14.73 -5.54
N ARG A 619 17.26 -16.02 -5.58
CA ARG A 619 17.31 -16.85 -6.78
C ARG A 619 16.03 -16.62 -7.57
N GLN A 620 16.12 -16.41 -8.88
CA GLN A 620 14.94 -16.41 -9.75
C GLN A 620 14.40 -17.85 -9.87
N ARG A 621 13.62 -18.31 -8.89
CA ARG A 621 12.66 -19.39 -9.16
C ARG A 621 11.43 -18.75 -9.80
N ARG A 622 10.93 -19.35 -10.88
CA ARG A 622 9.57 -19.05 -11.37
C ARG A 622 8.62 -19.15 -10.18
N GLN A 623 7.70 -18.19 -10.07
CA GLN A 623 6.75 -18.16 -8.95
C GLN A 623 6.04 -19.53 -8.86
N PRO A 624 5.68 -20.02 -7.65
CA PRO A 624 5.02 -21.31 -7.50
C PRO A 624 3.81 -21.46 -8.43
N LEU A 625 3.04 -20.38 -8.60
CA LEU A 625 1.92 -20.30 -9.54
C LEU A 625 2.35 -20.50 -11.00
N ALA A 626 3.48 -19.95 -11.41
CA ALA A 626 4.02 -20.12 -12.76
C ALA A 626 4.52 -21.56 -12.98
N VAL A 627 5.08 -22.20 -11.95
CA VAL A 627 5.45 -23.64 -11.99
C VAL A 627 4.19 -24.51 -12.05
N THR A 628 3.14 -24.19 -11.29
CA THR A 628 1.85 -24.90 -11.36
C THR A 628 1.19 -24.73 -12.72
N LEU A 629 1.22 -23.52 -13.29
CA LEU A 629 0.73 -23.27 -14.66
C LEU A 629 1.50 -24.06 -15.70
N GLU A 630 2.83 -24.15 -15.58
CA GLU A 630 3.69 -24.95 -16.45
C GLU A 630 3.40 -26.45 -16.33
N GLN A 631 3.16 -26.96 -15.12
CA GLN A 631 2.76 -28.35 -14.90
C GLN A 631 1.36 -28.66 -15.46
N LEU A 632 0.39 -27.77 -15.26
CA LEU A 632 -0.96 -27.91 -15.79
C LEU A 632 -0.96 -27.84 -17.33
N THR A 633 -0.18 -26.94 -17.92
CA THR A 633 -0.05 -26.84 -19.38
C THR A 633 0.70 -28.04 -19.97
N SER A 634 1.74 -28.53 -19.30
CA SER A 634 2.45 -29.75 -19.72
C SER A 634 1.57 -31.00 -19.63
N GLY A 635 0.73 -31.10 -18.59
CA GLY A 635 -0.26 -32.18 -18.45
C GLY A 635 -1.35 -32.12 -19.51
N LEU A 636 -1.83 -30.92 -19.87
CA LEU A 636 -2.77 -30.72 -20.97
C LEU A 636 -2.15 -31.06 -22.34
N LEU A 637 -0.88 -30.73 -22.55
CA LEU A 637 -0.15 -31.09 -23.78
C LEU A 637 0.11 -32.60 -23.90
N GLN A 638 0.38 -33.28 -22.79
CA GLN A 638 0.51 -34.76 -22.78
C GLN A 638 -0.84 -35.46 -22.98
N ALA A 639 -1.92 -34.93 -22.41
CA ALA A 639 -3.27 -35.46 -22.66
C ALA A 639 -3.70 -35.27 -24.12
N ALA A 640 -3.37 -34.13 -24.73
CA ALA A 640 -3.64 -33.85 -26.14
C ALA A 640 -2.79 -34.71 -27.10
N SER A 641 -1.55 -35.05 -26.74
CA SER A 641 -0.72 -35.95 -27.56
C SER A 641 -1.12 -37.42 -27.41
N GLN A 642 -1.71 -37.82 -26.28
CA GLN A 642 -2.29 -39.16 -26.09
C GLN A 642 -3.67 -39.31 -26.77
N SER A 643 -4.47 -38.24 -26.90
CA SER A 643 -5.71 -38.28 -27.69
C SER A 643 -5.43 -38.37 -29.18
N ASN A 644 -4.44 -37.63 -29.70
CA ASN A 644 -4.06 -37.69 -31.12
C ASN A 644 -3.52 -39.06 -31.57
N ARG A 645 -2.99 -39.90 -30.67
CA ARG A 645 -2.57 -41.27 -31.01
C ARG A 645 -3.72 -42.27 -31.06
N LYS A 646 -4.89 -41.96 -30.48
CA LYS A 646 -6.06 -42.85 -30.54
C LYS A 646 -6.92 -42.61 -31.78
N ASP A 647 -6.77 -41.45 -32.43
CA ASP A 647 -7.49 -41.10 -33.66
C ASP A 647 -6.73 -41.51 -34.94
N GLU A 648 -5.52 -42.10 -34.84
CA GLU A 648 -4.77 -42.66 -35.98
C GLU A 648 -4.96 -44.20 -36.15
N ASP A 649 -5.57 -44.88 -35.16
CA ASP A 649 -5.81 -46.34 -35.18
C ASP A 649 -7.32 -46.72 -35.31
N LEU A 650 -8.16 -45.78 -35.76
CA LEU A 650 -9.57 -45.96 -36.16
C LEU A 650 -9.79 -45.38 -37.55
#